data_AF-A0A7X7QL01-F1
#
_entry.id   AF-A0A7X7QL01-F1
#
_cell.length_a   1.000
_cell.length_b   1.000
_cell.length_c   1.000
_cell.angle_alpha   90.00
_cell.angle_beta   90.00
_cell.angle_gamma   90.00
#
_symmetry.space_group_name_H-M   'P 1'
#
loop_
_entity.id
_entity.type
_entity.pdbx_description
1 polymer ?
#
loop_
_entity_poly.entity_id
_entity_poly.type
_entity_poly.pdbx_seq_one_letter_code
_entity_poly.pdbx_strand_id
1 'polypeptide(L)'
;MFISRFNRFFARHSRILYLGLGIIISLSFVVFVTPGSLSDLMGRGDRGGRTAGSLYGRRLSGKEFTRQVRLTDLMQYMRSGQFMSQDSDQAGALVDETLRRMRLLHEAEARGMGAVSQSELEDLIRRYFQRDGAFDRELFQGFQDAVLYRNGYDGADFDEALRQSIIVNRLENDIQAGVHVAPSEARDLFDAANEEFVVSAAVLRGDVEKDGTPSPDEVQAYFAAHRAEMRLPDSRRVRVAQFGSDDFKDKATVTAKEIEEFYTRLKETSFKDKTLEQAKAEIELTLQRQKGRTLAGEAAQAMVDRLRKAVPGGDAKALAEAMSQACAEAGVAVKDSGPFLAEGVIPQIGKYPNLQRQAYALTLEKPLADPPIYDAGSYFVVCWLETIPGAEPAELDDATTKQVRDAILAAEGKAYYTEKVEIHREALKGRATAMELLPWFEEQLAKESGLAAEEKERRQEAFRTAVLEDVSPYFMPLQKKIRAVVFRPAEFGKAVEISEAQVQAYFEEHPEQFQKEESRARLIQVAVAPDADEAQRTAKRAILAQALERLRAGEAFADIAKALSEDPASKDQGGDLGFVTRGQRPPALDAALFSLEPGQVSDILEIPGALAVVKVEERRSGKSLKDAEAEIRRTLLEQISMDLAIEAADAFTDAFEAELDKAEGSAAVAADIFSKVAGAQALEVRESSFFGEGGMIAPFGFEPELARAAFALEAENPCSGSVKGRREVFVACWQETKPGELPTLDGNDNLVERLRGKARRTRAAAAARQRAAAAHATLAEALKAGKAFEEAVKALDGVEFNTTEPFTRNQPPTSIPDARALLKTLSSVAPGTLLDPMEHGQGASVVYLVSRTLPSAERFEEERERFESMASWSKRSAVVQEFYEKLEKDSATVLNEPWKSMLERRNEGRPRR
;
A
#
# COMPACT_ATOMS: atom_id res chain seq x y z
N MET A 1 -22.03 -61.66 29.73
CA MET A 1 -23.22 -61.94 28.90
C MET A 1 -24.00 -60.66 28.58
N PHE A 2 -23.34 -59.63 28.03
CA PHE A 2 -23.94 -58.32 27.72
C PHE A 2 -23.65 -57.83 26.28
N ILE A 3 -22.79 -58.54 25.53
CA ILE A 3 -22.40 -58.19 24.16
C ILE A 3 -23.34 -58.82 23.10
N SER A 4 -24.15 -59.82 23.48
CA SER A 4 -25.12 -60.51 22.60
C SER A 4 -26.52 -59.86 22.55
N ARG A 5 -26.78 -58.89 23.43
CA ARG A 5 -28.00 -58.04 23.40
C ARG A 5 -27.76 -56.65 22.79
N PHE A 6 -26.53 -56.15 22.84
CA PHE A 6 -26.15 -54.85 22.27
C PHE A 6 -26.22 -54.87 20.72
N ASN A 7 -25.77 -55.96 20.08
CA ASN A 7 -25.83 -56.10 18.61
C ASN A 7 -27.24 -56.37 18.05
N ARG A 8 -28.21 -56.80 18.86
CA ARG A 8 -29.61 -56.97 18.41
C ARG A 8 -30.44 -55.70 18.50
N PHE A 9 -30.01 -54.72 19.30
CA PHE A 9 -30.64 -53.40 19.35
C PHE A 9 -30.31 -52.59 18.09
N PHE A 10 -29.04 -52.59 17.67
CA PHE A 10 -28.59 -51.91 16.45
C PHE A 10 -29.10 -52.55 15.16
N ALA A 11 -29.28 -53.88 15.11
CA ALA A 11 -29.80 -54.55 13.92
C ALA A 11 -31.30 -54.26 13.65
N ARG A 12 -32.08 -53.85 14.67
CA ARG A 12 -33.53 -53.64 14.54
C ARG A 12 -33.95 -52.18 14.32
N HIS A 13 -33.08 -51.22 14.64
CA HIS A 13 -33.37 -49.78 14.53
C HIS A 13 -32.38 -49.03 13.61
N SER A 14 -31.46 -49.73 12.93
CA SER A 14 -30.43 -49.10 12.08
C SER A 14 -31.02 -48.17 11.01
N ARG A 15 -32.16 -48.50 10.39
CA ARG A 15 -32.74 -47.62 9.34
C ARG A 15 -33.24 -46.28 9.86
N ILE A 16 -33.83 -46.21 11.06
CA ILE A 16 -34.31 -44.95 11.65
C ILE A 16 -33.14 -44.17 12.27
N LEU A 17 -32.12 -44.87 12.79
CA LEU A 17 -30.92 -44.25 13.33
C LEU A 17 -29.97 -43.74 12.23
N TYR A 18 -29.86 -44.42 11.08
CA TYR A 18 -29.15 -43.92 9.90
C TYR A 18 -29.95 -42.88 9.11
N LEU A 19 -31.29 -42.89 9.16
CA LEU A 19 -32.08 -41.73 8.69
C LEU A 19 -31.89 -40.53 9.64
N GLY A 20 -31.87 -40.74 10.96
CA GLY A 20 -31.62 -39.66 11.93
C GLY A 20 -30.20 -39.11 11.86
N LEU A 21 -29.19 -39.98 11.76
CA LEU A 21 -27.79 -39.59 11.60
C LEU A 21 -27.52 -39.05 10.19
N GLY A 22 -28.20 -39.58 9.17
CA GLY A 22 -28.18 -39.07 7.80
C GLY A 22 -28.86 -37.70 7.67
N ILE A 23 -29.94 -37.44 8.41
CA ILE A 23 -30.60 -36.13 8.52
C ILE A 23 -29.74 -35.16 9.34
N ILE A 24 -29.06 -35.61 10.39
CA ILE A 24 -28.13 -34.75 11.16
C ILE A 24 -26.87 -34.43 10.35
N ILE A 25 -26.31 -35.40 9.60
CA ILE A 25 -25.16 -35.19 8.71
C ILE A 25 -25.56 -34.37 7.47
N SER A 26 -26.76 -34.55 6.91
CA SER A 26 -27.25 -33.72 5.81
C SER A 26 -27.75 -32.33 6.24
N LEU A 27 -28.22 -32.13 7.48
CA LEU A 27 -28.43 -30.79 8.05
C LEU A 27 -27.13 -30.10 8.46
N SER A 28 -26.03 -30.83 8.68
CA SER A 28 -24.70 -30.23 8.94
C SER A 28 -23.86 -30.02 7.67
N PHE A 29 -24.24 -30.59 6.52
CA PHE A 29 -23.54 -30.42 5.24
C PHE A 29 -24.22 -29.49 4.21
N VAL A 30 -25.33 -28.82 4.56
CA VAL A 30 -25.99 -27.82 3.69
C VAL A 30 -25.73 -26.37 4.16
N VAL A 31 -24.73 -26.14 5.00
CA VAL A 31 -24.20 -24.80 5.29
C VAL A 31 -22.74 -24.73 4.84
N PHE A 32 -22.53 -24.95 3.53
CA PHE A 32 -21.37 -24.38 2.86
C PHE A 32 -21.75 -22.96 2.43
N VAL A 33 -21.67 -22.07 3.41
CA VAL A 33 -21.59 -20.63 3.17
C VAL A 33 -20.15 -20.36 2.76
N THR A 34 -19.98 -19.82 1.55
CA THR A 34 -18.76 -19.13 1.14
C THR A 34 -18.34 -18.15 2.25
N PRO A 35 -17.12 -18.25 2.82
CA PRO A 35 -16.67 -17.28 3.80
C PRO A 35 -16.57 -15.91 3.12
N GLY A 36 -17.38 -14.95 3.54
CA GLY A 36 -17.26 -13.55 3.11
C GLY A 36 -18.51 -12.87 2.53
N SER A 37 -19.67 -13.51 2.41
CA SER A 37 -20.87 -12.81 1.92
C SER A 37 -21.64 -12.09 3.03
N LEU A 38 -22.12 -10.87 2.74
CA LEU A 38 -23.04 -10.03 3.54
C LEU A 38 -24.32 -10.77 4.01
N SER A 39 -24.61 -11.95 3.45
CA SER A 39 -25.64 -12.87 3.94
C SER A 39 -25.36 -13.37 5.37
N ASP A 40 -24.11 -13.56 5.78
CA ASP A 40 -23.76 -13.95 7.16
C ASP A 40 -23.95 -12.77 8.14
N LEU A 41 -23.70 -11.54 7.68
CA LEU A 41 -23.92 -10.31 8.44
C LEU A 41 -25.42 -10.01 8.61
N MET A 42 -26.24 -10.32 7.60
CA MET A 42 -27.70 -10.14 7.64
C MET A 42 -28.47 -11.34 8.21
N GLY A 43 -27.90 -12.54 8.18
CA GLY A 43 -28.59 -13.81 8.46
C GLY A 43 -28.56 -14.28 9.92
N ARG A 44 -27.62 -13.79 10.75
CA ARG A 44 -27.57 -14.14 12.19
C ARG A 44 -28.08 -13.03 13.13
N GLY A 45 -28.27 -11.79 12.66
CA GLY A 45 -28.59 -10.63 13.52
C GLY A 45 -30.06 -10.21 13.62
N ASP A 46 -30.92 -10.46 12.62
CA ASP A 46 -32.31 -9.97 12.64
C ASP A 46 -33.34 -11.08 12.84
N ARG A 47 -33.45 -11.56 14.08
CA ARG A 47 -34.73 -12.12 14.56
C ARG A 47 -35.67 -10.99 14.92
N GLY A 48 -36.26 -10.36 13.91
CA GLY A 48 -37.56 -9.69 13.96
C GLY A 48 -37.62 -8.32 14.66
N GLY A 49 -37.72 -7.26 13.85
CA GLY A 49 -38.66 -6.17 14.14
C GLY A 49 -38.10 -4.76 14.31
N ARG A 50 -36.79 -4.52 14.10
CA ARG A 50 -36.25 -3.16 14.14
C ARG A 50 -36.49 -2.41 12.81
N THR A 51 -36.72 -1.12 12.92
CA THR A 51 -36.91 -0.19 11.78
C THR A 51 -35.56 0.06 11.11
N ALA A 52 -35.44 -0.13 9.79
CA ALA A 52 -34.22 0.24 9.05
C ALA A 52 -34.06 1.76 8.96
N GLY A 53 -35.16 2.51 9.00
CA GLY A 53 -35.16 3.95 8.95
C GLY A 53 -36.51 4.56 8.56
N SER A 54 -36.46 5.71 7.90
CA SER A 54 -37.59 6.33 7.21
C SER A 54 -37.19 6.83 5.82
N LEU A 55 -38.13 6.73 4.87
CA LEU A 55 -37.99 7.20 3.48
C LEU A 55 -39.29 7.90 3.08
N TYR A 56 -39.22 9.15 2.61
CA TYR A 56 -40.38 10.03 2.35
C TYR A 56 -41.33 10.16 3.54
N GLY A 57 -40.79 10.24 4.77
CA GLY A 57 -41.56 10.29 6.00
C GLY A 57 -42.29 8.99 6.37
N ARG A 58 -42.23 7.95 5.52
CA ARG A 58 -42.77 6.61 5.80
C ARG A 58 -41.76 5.78 6.56
N ARG A 59 -42.23 5.06 7.58
CA ARG A 59 -41.41 4.08 8.31
C ARG A 59 -40.96 2.95 7.36
N LEU A 60 -39.66 2.69 7.32
CA LEU A 60 -39.05 1.62 6.54
C LEU A 60 -38.65 0.45 7.43
N SER A 61 -39.29 -0.71 7.25
CA SER A 61 -39.02 -1.88 8.09
C SER A 61 -37.68 -2.55 7.73
N GLY A 62 -37.00 -3.18 8.71
CA GLY A 62 -35.79 -3.95 8.48
C GLY A 62 -35.96 -5.01 7.39
N LYS A 63 -37.03 -5.80 7.47
CA LYS A 63 -37.34 -6.86 6.48
C LYS A 63 -37.54 -6.31 5.07
N GLU A 64 -38.25 -5.20 4.93
CA GLU A 64 -38.47 -4.56 3.64
C GLU A 64 -37.16 -4.06 3.04
N PHE A 65 -36.33 -3.38 3.84
CA PHE A 65 -35.05 -2.87 3.37
C PHE A 65 -34.08 -3.98 3.00
N THR A 66 -33.95 -5.01 3.84
CA THR A 66 -33.15 -6.21 3.55
C THR A 66 -33.58 -6.87 2.24
N ARG A 67 -34.89 -6.96 1.98
CA ARG A 67 -35.39 -7.48 0.69
C ARG A 67 -34.93 -6.62 -0.48
N GLN A 68 -35.00 -5.29 -0.37
CA GLN A 68 -34.56 -4.39 -1.43
C GLN A 68 -33.04 -4.44 -1.66
N VAL A 69 -32.24 -4.61 -0.61
CA VAL A 69 -30.79 -4.84 -0.71
C VAL A 69 -30.53 -6.12 -1.51
N ARG A 70 -31.21 -7.22 -1.17
CA ARG A 70 -31.09 -8.49 -1.89
C ARG A 70 -31.44 -8.37 -3.38
N LEU A 71 -32.54 -7.69 -3.72
CA LEU A 71 -32.96 -7.49 -5.11
C LEU A 71 -31.97 -6.60 -5.88
N THR A 72 -31.44 -5.56 -5.23
CA THR A 72 -30.43 -4.67 -5.81
C THR A 72 -29.14 -5.41 -6.10
N ASP A 73 -28.69 -6.24 -5.18
CA ASP A 73 -27.48 -7.05 -5.32
C ASP A 73 -27.62 -8.11 -6.43
N LEU A 74 -28.81 -8.69 -6.58
CA LEU A 74 -29.11 -9.59 -7.71
C LEU A 74 -29.05 -8.87 -9.05
N MET A 75 -29.59 -7.65 -9.14
CA MET A 75 -29.46 -6.84 -10.37
C MET A 75 -28.01 -6.45 -10.66
N GLN A 76 -27.21 -6.23 -9.63
CA GLN A 76 -25.79 -5.98 -9.79
C GLN A 76 -25.06 -7.22 -10.32
N TYR A 77 -25.40 -8.41 -9.85
CA TYR A 77 -24.89 -9.66 -10.41
C TYR A 77 -25.27 -9.78 -11.89
N MET A 78 -26.53 -9.51 -12.26
CA MET A 78 -26.97 -9.57 -13.67
C MET A 78 -26.18 -8.63 -14.59
N ARG A 79 -25.68 -7.51 -14.07
CA ARG A 79 -24.88 -6.53 -14.82
C ARG A 79 -23.39 -6.86 -14.85
N SER A 80 -22.83 -7.36 -13.76
CA SER A 80 -21.37 -7.44 -13.55
C SER A 80 -20.83 -8.87 -13.42
N GLY A 81 -21.69 -9.87 -13.27
CA GLY A 81 -21.33 -11.26 -12.99
C GLY A 81 -20.84 -11.51 -11.56
N GLN A 82 -20.89 -10.51 -10.68
CA GLN A 82 -20.44 -10.59 -9.30
C GLN A 82 -21.45 -9.92 -8.35
N PHE A 83 -21.63 -10.51 -7.17
CA PHE A 83 -22.43 -9.91 -6.11
C PHE A 83 -21.58 -8.88 -5.36
N MET A 84 -22.09 -7.67 -5.18
CA MET A 84 -21.42 -6.67 -4.33
C MET A 84 -21.45 -7.07 -2.87
N SER A 85 -22.43 -7.88 -2.46
CA SER A 85 -22.48 -8.43 -1.10
C SER A 85 -21.32 -9.36 -0.74
N GLN A 86 -20.57 -9.90 -1.72
CA GLN A 86 -19.41 -10.75 -1.46
C GLN A 86 -18.12 -9.96 -1.19
N ASP A 87 -18.15 -8.65 -1.40
CA ASP A 87 -17.05 -7.73 -1.12
C ASP A 87 -17.44 -6.79 0.03
N SER A 88 -16.79 -6.95 1.18
CA SER A 88 -17.09 -6.18 2.39
C SER A 88 -16.84 -4.68 2.22
N ASP A 89 -15.93 -4.29 1.31
CA ASP A 89 -15.65 -2.89 1.02
C ASP A 89 -16.72 -2.25 0.11
N GLN A 90 -17.56 -3.06 -0.55
CA GLN A 90 -18.68 -2.59 -1.39
C GLN A 90 -20.02 -2.48 -0.66
N ALA A 91 -20.08 -2.88 0.63
CA ALA A 91 -21.30 -2.88 1.43
C ALA A 91 -22.03 -1.52 1.44
N GLY A 92 -21.29 -0.43 1.64
CA GLY A 92 -21.86 0.93 1.65
C GLY A 92 -22.36 1.39 0.28
N ALA A 93 -21.70 0.97 -0.80
CA ALA A 93 -22.13 1.27 -2.16
C ALA A 93 -23.42 0.51 -2.52
N LEU A 94 -23.58 -0.73 -2.04
CA LEU A 94 -24.81 -1.51 -2.23
C LEU A 94 -26.00 -0.88 -1.48
N VAL A 95 -25.78 -0.37 -0.26
CA VAL A 95 -26.81 0.35 0.51
C VAL A 95 -27.23 1.64 -0.19
N ASP A 96 -26.28 2.42 -0.71
CA ASP A 96 -26.57 3.65 -1.47
C ASP A 96 -27.39 3.37 -2.73
N GLU A 97 -26.96 2.37 -3.51
CA GLU A 97 -27.68 1.97 -4.73
C GLU A 97 -29.08 1.47 -4.41
N THR A 98 -29.26 0.74 -3.31
CA THR A 98 -30.58 0.28 -2.85
C THR A 98 -31.50 1.47 -2.56
N LEU A 99 -31.01 2.45 -1.80
CA LEU A 99 -31.78 3.66 -1.51
C LEU A 99 -32.12 4.46 -2.77
N ARG A 100 -31.16 4.59 -3.69
CA ARG A 100 -31.38 5.24 -4.99
C ARG A 100 -32.50 4.56 -5.77
N ARG A 101 -32.43 3.24 -5.92
CA ARG A 101 -33.46 2.44 -6.61
C ARG A 101 -34.82 2.58 -5.95
N MET A 102 -34.90 2.54 -4.62
CA MET A 102 -36.16 2.73 -3.90
C MET A 102 -36.79 4.10 -4.17
N ARG A 103 -35.98 5.18 -4.24
CA ARG A 103 -36.47 6.52 -4.59
C ARG A 103 -36.98 6.59 -6.03
N LEU A 104 -36.27 5.96 -6.97
CA LEU A 104 -36.68 5.90 -8.37
C LEU A 104 -37.99 5.13 -8.55
N LEU A 105 -38.16 4.01 -7.84
CA LEU A 105 -39.41 3.25 -7.85
C LEU A 105 -40.57 4.06 -7.27
N HIS A 106 -40.34 4.77 -6.17
CA HIS A 106 -41.34 5.66 -5.58
C HIS A 106 -41.79 6.77 -6.55
N GLU A 107 -40.84 7.43 -7.21
CA GLU A 107 -41.18 8.43 -8.22
C GLU A 107 -41.92 7.81 -9.41
N ALA A 108 -41.44 6.69 -9.93
CA ALA A 108 -42.07 6.05 -11.08
C ALA A 108 -43.53 5.67 -10.77
N GLU A 109 -43.81 5.20 -9.56
CA GLU A 109 -45.18 4.97 -9.08
C GLU A 109 -46.00 6.27 -9.04
N ALA A 110 -45.44 7.36 -8.51
CA ALA A 110 -46.09 8.67 -8.47
C ALA A 110 -46.42 9.23 -9.87
N ARG A 111 -45.64 8.87 -10.90
CA ARG A 111 -45.86 9.22 -12.32
C ARG A 111 -46.75 8.22 -13.08
N GLY A 112 -47.26 7.19 -12.42
CA GLY A 112 -48.07 6.16 -13.07
C GLY A 112 -47.27 5.21 -13.98
N MET A 113 -45.94 5.13 -13.80
CA MET A 113 -45.03 4.31 -14.61
C MET A 113 -44.69 2.95 -13.96
N GLY A 114 -45.31 2.60 -12.82
CA GLY A 114 -45.01 1.38 -12.07
C GLY A 114 -45.54 0.06 -12.64
N ALA A 115 -46.41 0.09 -13.67
CA ALA A 115 -46.99 -1.12 -14.24
C ALA A 115 -46.01 -1.82 -15.21
N VAL A 116 -45.83 -3.13 -15.06
CA VAL A 116 -45.00 -3.98 -15.95
C VAL A 116 -45.84 -5.15 -16.43
N SER A 117 -46.00 -5.28 -17.75
CA SER A 117 -46.74 -6.39 -18.33
C SER A 117 -45.94 -7.71 -18.23
N GLN A 118 -46.63 -8.84 -18.39
CA GLN A 118 -45.96 -10.14 -18.42
C GLN A 118 -45.04 -10.28 -19.64
N SER A 119 -45.41 -9.71 -20.79
CA SER A 119 -44.59 -9.76 -22.00
C SER A 119 -43.31 -8.95 -21.85
N GLU A 120 -43.36 -7.78 -21.22
CA GLU A 120 -42.16 -6.95 -20.98
C GLU A 120 -41.13 -7.68 -20.11
N LEU A 121 -41.61 -8.42 -19.11
CA LEU A 121 -40.75 -9.24 -18.26
C LEU A 121 -40.14 -10.41 -19.06
N GLU A 122 -40.96 -11.15 -19.80
CA GLU A 122 -40.50 -12.27 -20.64
C GLU A 122 -39.49 -11.83 -21.70
N ASP A 123 -39.69 -10.67 -22.33
CA ASP A 123 -38.77 -10.11 -23.31
C ASP A 123 -37.43 -9.71 -22.68
N LEU A 124 -37.43 -9.22 -21.44
CA LEU A 124 -36.19 -8.94 -20.71
C LEU A 124 -35.46 -10.23 -20.33
N ILE A 125 -36.17 -11.24 -19.83
CA ILE A 125 -35.60 -12.56 -19.52
C ILE A 125 -34.98 -13.17 -20.79
N ARG A 126 -35.70 -13.15 -21.91
CA ARG A 126 -35.19 -13.67 -23.19
C ARG A 126 -33.89 -13.01 -23.63
N ARG A 127 -33.78 -11.69 -23.45
CA ARG A 127 -32.56 -10.94 -23.79
C ARG A 127 -31.36 -11.33 -22.93
N TYR A 128 -31.56 -11.63 -21.65
CA TYR A 128 -30.46 -12.07 -20.77
C TYR A 128 -30.01 -13.51 -21.05
N PHE A 129 -30.93 -14.39 -21.44
CA PHE A 129 -30.65 -15.81 -21.63
C PHE A 129 -30.87 -16.23 -23.07
N GLN A 130 -30.11 -15.64 -23.99
CA GLN A 130 -30.12 -16.03 -25.39
C GLN A 130 -28.74 -16.50 -25.86
N ARG A 131 -28.75 -17.45 -26.80
CA ARG A 131 -27.60 -17.86 -27.61
C ARG A 131 -28.02 -17.79 -29.07
N ASP A 132 -27.24 -17.07 -29.88
CA ASP A 132 -27.53 -16.83 -31.31
C ASP A 132 -28.92 -16.22 -31.58
N GLY A 133 -29.39 -15.34 -30.67
CA GLY A 133 -30.68 -14.65 -30.80
C GLY A 133 -31.91 -15.51 -30.47
N ALA A 134 -31.73 -16.75 -30.01
CA ALA A 134 -32.80 -17.61 -29.49
C ALA A 134 -32.63 -17.84 -27.98
N PHE A 135 -33.74 -18.02 -27.26
CA PHE A 135 -33.71 -18.30 -25.83
C PHE A 135 -33.00 -19.62 -25.54
N ASP A 136 -31.96 -19.58 -24.70
CA ASP A 136 -31.18 -20.73 -24.30
C ASP A 136 -31.65 -21.23 -22.94
N ARG A 137 -32.36 -22.36 -22.97
CA ARG A 137 -32.95 -22.97 -21.77
C ARG A 137 -31.87 -23.51 -20.83
N GLU A 138 -30.77 -24.04 -21.34
CA GLU A 138 -29.69 -24.59 -20.52
C GLU A 138 -28.94 -23.47 -19.81
N LEU A 139 -28.72 -22.34 -20.49
CA LEU A 139 -28.14 -21.15 -19.90
C LEU A 139 -29.02 -20.59 -18.76
N PHE A 140 -30.34 -20.54 -18.97
CA PHE A 140 -31.28 -20.10 -17.94
C PHE A 140 -31.32 -21.05 -16.74
N GLN A 141 -31.38 -22.37 -16.98
CA GLN A 141 -31.35 -23.37 -15.91
C GLN A 141 -30.02 -23.34 -15.13
N GLY A 142 -28.89 -23.22 -15.84
CA GLY A 142 -27.58 -23.08 -15.21
C GLY A 142 -27.51 -21.84 -14.32
N PHE A 143 -28.08 -20.70 -14.74
CA PHE A 143 -28.18 -19.51 -13.91
C PHE A 143 -29.07 -19.73 -12.68
N GLN A 144 -30.23 -20.38 -12.83
CA GLN A 144 -31.11 -20.70 -11.71
C GLN A 144 -30.38 -21.54 -10.64
N ASP A 145 -29.69 -22.59 -11.06
CA ASP A 145 -29.04 -23.54 -10.16
C ASP A 145 -27.73 -23.00 -9.56
N ALA A 146 -26.88 -22.39 -10.39
CA ALA A 146 -25.55 -21.94 -9.97
C ALA A 146 -25.58 -20.59 -9.24
N VAL A 147 -26.60 -19.75 -9.51
CA VAL A 147 -26.66 -18.37 -9.00
C VAL A 147 -27.89 -18.17 -8.11
N LEU A 148 -29.11 -18.30 -8.64
CA LEU A 148 -30.30 -17.92 -7.86
C LEU A 148 -30.47 -18.80 -6.61
N TYR A 149 -30.68 -20.10 -6.81
CA TYR A 149 -31.03 -21.01 -5.71
C TYR A 149 -29.88 -21.18 -4.73
N ARG A 150 -28.63 -21.25 -5.22
CA ARG A 150 -27.44 -21.35 -4.36
C ARG A 150 -27.26 -20.15 -3.44
N ASN A 151 -27.64 -18.95 -3.89
CA ASN A 151 -27.54 -17.71 -3.09
C ASN A 151 -28.87 -17.37 -2.38
N GLY A 152 -29.78 -18.34 -2.26
CA GLY A 152 -31.03 -18.23 -1.49
C GLY A 152 -32.11 -17.38 -2.14
N TYR A 153 -31.99 -17.03 -3.42
CA TYR A 153 -33.04 -16.38 -4.19
C TYR A 153 -34.00 -17.41 -4.77
N ASP A 154 -35.27 -17.04 -4.92
CA ASP A 154 -36.24 -17.81 -5.68
C ASP A 154 -36.60 -17.12 -7.01
N GLY A 155 -37.46 -17.77 -7.80
CA GLY A 155 -37.90 -17.21 -9.08
C GLY A 155 -38.73 -15.93 -8.92
N ALA A 156 -39.44 -15.75 -7.81
CA ALA A 156 -40.24 -14.55 -7.58
C ALA A 156 -39.37 -13.34 -7.25
N ASP A 157 -38.28 -13.53 -6.49
CA ASP A 157 -37.27 -12.50 -6.26
C ASP A 157 -36.59 -12.09 -7.58
N PHE A 158 -36.29 -13.04 -8.46
CA PHE A 158 -35.73 -12.74 -9.78
C PHE A 158 -36.70 -11.93 -10.66
N ASP A 159 -37.96 -12.38 -10.77
CA ASP A 159 -38.99 -11.68 -11.53
C ASP A 159 -39.21 -10.27 -10.99
N GLU A 160 -39.26 -10.09 -9.68
CA GLU A 160 -39.42 -8.78 -9.04
C GLU A 160 -38.22 -7.86 -9.31
N ALA A 161 -36.99 -8.36 -9.23
CA ALA A 161 -35.79 -7.60 -9.54
C ALA A 161 -35.81 -7.06 -10.98
N LEU A 162 -36.21 -7.92 -11.93
CA LEU A 162 -36.35 -7.54 -13.34
C LEU A 162 -37.49 -6.54 -13.58
N ARG A 163 -38.65 -6.72 -12.92
CA ARG A 163 -39.76 -5.75 -12.98
C ARG A 163 -39.31 -4.37 -12.51
N GLN A 164 -38.63 -4.30 -11.38
CA GLN A 164 -38.09 -3.04 -10.86
C GLN A 164 -37.06 -2.44 -11.84
N SER A 165 -36.22 -3.26 -12.47
CA SER A 165 -35.29 -2.77 -13.50
C SER A 165 -36.01 -2.16 -14.70
N ILE A 166 -37.13 -2.74 -15.15
CA ILE A 166 -37.93 -2.19 -16.25
C ILE A 166 -38.48 -0.82 -15.86
N ILE A 167 -39.04 -0.70 -14.65
CA ILE A 167 -39.61 0.55 -14.13
C ILE A 167 -38.55 1.65 -14.04
N VAL A 168 -37.40 1.33 -13.42
CA VAL A 168 -36.28 2.27 -13.26
C VAL A 168 -35.77 2.74 -14.63
N ASN A 169 -35.49 1.81 -15.55
CA ASN A 169 -35.01 2.16 -16.89
C ASN A 169 -36.02 3.00 -17.67
N ARG A 170 -37.32 2.73 -17.51
CA ARG A 170 -38.38 3.51 -18.16
C ARG A 170 -38.40 4.95 -17.64
N LEU A 171 -38.32 5.15 -16.33
CA LEU A 171 -38.25 6.48 -15.73
C LEU A 171 -36.99 7.23 -16.18
N GLU A 172 -35.83 6.58 -16.16
CA GLU A 172 -34.58 7.21 -16.59
C GLU A 172 -34.59 7.59 -18.07
N ASN A 173 -35.17 6.75 -18.93
CA ASN A 173 -35.34 7.07 -20.35
C ASN A 173 -36.29 8.26 -20.56
N ASP A 174 -37.37 8.36 -19.78
CA ASP A 174 -38.30 9.50 -19.83
C ASP A 174 -37.60 10.80 -19.43
N ILE A 175 -36.81 10.77 -18.34
CA ILE A 175 -36.00 11.91 -17.90
C ILE A 175 -35.00 12.34 -18.98
N GLN A 176 -34.44 11.40 -19.73
CA GLN A 176 -33.45 11.67 -20.78
C GLN A 176 -34.06 12.06 -22.14
N ALA A 177 -35.35 11.78 -22.38
CA ALA A 177 -35.97 11.87 -23.72
C ALA A 177 -35.97 13.29 -24.32
N GLY A 178 -35.87 14.34 -23.51
CA GLY A 178 -35.82 15.75 -23.94
C GLY A 178 -34.41 16.34 -24.06
N VAL A 179 -33.36 15.54 -23.85
CA VAL A 179 -31.98 16.06 -23.85
C VAL A 179 -31.44 16.17 -25.27
N HIS A 180 -31.50 17.38 -25.82
CA HIS A 180 -30.91 17.73 -27.11
C HIS A 180 -29.51 18.31 -26.95
N VAL A 181 -28.59 17.84 -27.79
CA VAL A 181 -27.24 18.40 -27.92
C VAL A 181 -27.25 19.38 -29.09
N ALA A 182 -26.82 20.62 -28.84
CA ALA A 182 -26.58 21.55 -29.94
C ALA A 182 -25.27 21.19 -30.65
N PRO A 183 -25.16 21.31 -31.99
CA PRO A 183 -23.90 21.07 -32.70
C PRO A 183 -22.71 21.89 -32.14
N SER A 184 -22.98 23.07 -31.59
CA SER A 184 -21.98 23.90 -30.91
C SER A 184 -21.44 23.23 -29.64
N GLU A 185 -22.26 22.52 -28.87
CA GLU A 185 -21.81 21.82 -27.66
C GLU A 185 -20.85 20.67 -28.01
N ALA A 186 -21.14 19.94 -29.09
CA ALA A 186 -20.23 18.91 -29.60
C ALA A 186 -18.92 19.52 -30.12
N ARG A 187 -19.00 20.67 -30.81
CA ARG A 187 -17.83 21.41 -31.26
C ARG A 187 -16.98 21.93 -30.11
N ASP A 188 -17.60 22.50 -29.08
CA ASP A 188 -16.91 23.02 -27.88
C ASP A 188 -16.16 21.90 -27.14
N LEU A 189 -16.78 20.72 -27.01
CA LEU A 189 -16.11 19.55 -26.42
C LEU A 189 -14.95 19.04 -27.29
N PHE A 190 -15.13 19.02 -28.61
CA PHE A 190 -14.07 18.65 -29.54
C PHE A 190 -12.88 19.61 -29.47
N ASP A 191 -13.16 20.91 -29.49
CA ASP A 191 -12.15 21.96 -29.37
C ASP A 191 -11.43 21.87 -28.02
N ALA A 192 -12.17 21.73 -26.92
CA ALA A 192 -11.57 21.58 -25.59
C ALA A 192 -10.68 20.32 -25.46
N ALA A 193 -11.05 19.22 -26.12
CA ALA A 193 -10.31 17.96 -26.04
C ALA A 193 -9.06 17.93 -26.94
N ASN A 194 -9.07 18.70 -28.04
CA ASN A 194 -8.06 18.63 -29.09
C ASN A 194 -7.33 19.96 -29.35
N GLU A 195 -7.63 21.02 -28.59
CA GLU A 195 -6.82 22.24 -28.64
C GLU A 195 -5.40 21.95 -28.16
N GLU A 196 -4.44 22.44 -28.93
CA GLU A 196 -3.03 22.27 -28.66
C GLU A 196 -2.44 23.59 -28.16
N PHE A 197 -1.61 23.48 -27.14
CA PHE A 197 -0.85 24.59 -26.58
C PHE A 197 0.63 24.35 -26.78
N VAL A 198 1.35 25.42 -27.09
CA VAL A 198 2.81 25.48 -27.00
C VAL A 198 3.14 26.61 -26.05
N VAL A 199 3.92 26.32 -25.02
CA VAL A 199 4.37 27.34 -24.07
C VAL A 199 5.88 27.34 -23.98
N SER A 200 6.45 28.51 -23.69
CA SER A 200 7.84 28.64 -23.30
C SER A 200 7.88 28.98 -21.83
N ALA A 201 8.55 28.15 -21.03
CA ALA A 201 8.52 28.25 -19.57
C ALA A 201 9.92 28.16 -18.97
N ALA A 202 10.15 28.98 -17.94
CA ALA A 202 11.26 28.83 -17.01
C ALA A 202 10.70 28.33 -15.67
N VAL A 203 11.19 27.17 -15.22
CA VAL A 203 10.80 26.59 -13.92
C VAL A 203 11.91 26.89 -12.92
N LEU A 204 11.71 27.91 -12.09
CA LEU A 204 12.72 28.34 -11.13
C LEU A 204 12.51 27.60 -9.80
N ARG A 205 13.51 26.81 -9.43
CA ARG A 205 13.56 26.08 -8.15
C ARG A 205 14.61 26.71 -7.23
N GLY A 206 14.30 26.67 -5.93
CA GLY A 206 15.23 27.08 -4.88
C GLY A 206 16.34 26.06 -4.70
N ASP A 207 17.58 26.51 -4.64
CA ASP A 207 18.70 25.66 -4.20
C ASP A 207 18.69 25.62 -2.67
N VAL A 208 18.41 24.45 -2.09
CA VAL A 208 18.26 24.32 -0.63
C VAL A 208 19.57 24.60 0.12
N GLU A 209 20.71 24.26 -0.46
CA GLU A 209 22.02 24.46 0.18
C GLU A 209 22.50 25.90 0.00
N LYS A 210 22.29 26.49 -1.18
CA LYS A 210 22.71 27.87 -1.46
C LYS A 210 21.71 28.90 -0.95
N ASP A 211 20.46 28.82 -1.40
CA ASP A 211 19.41 29.82 -1.12
C ASP A 211 18.73 29.57 0.24
N GLY A 212 18.80 28.36 0.76
CA GLY A 212 18.25 28.00 2.07
C GLY A 212 19.14 28.36 3.26
N THR A 213 20.40 28.73 3.02
CA THR A 213 21.38 29.03 4.07
C THR A 213 21.31 30.50 4.50
N PRO A 214 21.31 30.82 5.81
CA PRO A 214 21.37 32.19 6.29
C PRO A 214 22.63 32.93 5.78
N SER A 215 22.40 34.14 5.27
CA SER A 215 23.43 35.00 4.72
C SER A 215 24.42 35.48 5.79
N PRO A 216 25.64 35.90 5.41
CA PRO A 216 26.63 36.43 6.36
C PRO A 216 26.09 37.59 7.21
N ASP A 217 25.29 38.48 6.62
CA ASP A 217 24.71 39.63 7.32
C ASP A 217 23.70 39.18 8.39
N GLU A 218 22.85 38.20 8.07
CA GLU A 218 21.92 37.61 9.03
C GLU A 218 22.65 36.90 10.18
N VAL A 219 23.72 36.17 9.87
CA VAL A 219 24.57 35.51 10.86
C VAL A 219 25.19 36.55 11.81
N GLN A 220 25.75 37.62 11.26
CA GLN A 220 26.37 38.67 12.07
C GLN A 220 25.35 39.37 12.97
N ALA A 221 24.18 39.72 12.43
CA ALA A 221 23.10 40.35 13.19
C ALA A 221 22.57 39.43 14.30
N TYR A 222 22.34 38.15 13.99
CA TYR A 222 21.82 37.19 14.96
C TYR A 222 22.83 36.91 16.07
N PHE A 223 24.11 36.72 15.73
CA PHE A 223 25.19 36.53 16.70
C PHE A 223 25.31 37.73 17.65
N ALA A 224 25.29 38.95 17.11
CA ALA A 224 25.37 40.16 17.94
C ALA A 224 24.20 40.27 18.94
N ALA A 225 23.00 39.85 18.53
CA ALA A 225 21.81 39.91 19.37
C ALA A 225 21.71 38.78 20.42
N HIS A 226 22.23 37.58 20.11
CA HIS A 226 22.02 36.37 20.93
C HIS A 226 23.31 35.80 21.54
N ARG A 227 24.41 36.56 21.53
CA ARG A 227 25.73 36.11 21.99
C ARG A 227 25.73 35.47 23.39
N ALA A 228 24.99 36.04 24.33
CA ALA A 228 24.92 35.55 25.71
C ALA A 228 24.14 34.21 25.83
N GLU A 229 23.27 33.91 24.87
CA GLU A 229 22.49 32.67 24.82
C GLU A 229 23.25 31.55 24.09
N MET A 230 24.24 31.92 23.26
CA MET A 230 25.09 31.00 22.52
C MET A 230 26.24 30.52 23.41
N ARG A 231 25.98 29.51 24.24
CA ARG A 231 27.05 28.83 24.99
C ARG A 231 27.61 27.68 24.15
N LEU A 232 28.94 27.59 24.02
CA LEU A 232 29.57 26.43 23.38
C LEU A 232 29.21 25.13 24.14
N PRO A 233 29.27 23.95 23.49
CA PRO A 233 29.07 22.68 24.19
C PRO A 233 30.14 22.48 25.28
N ASP A 234 29.74 21.85 26.37
CA ASP A 234 30.67 21.48 27.43
C ASP A 234 31.77 20.57 26.89
N SER A 235 33.01 20.80 27.31
CA SER A 235 34.09 19.86 27.06
C SER A 235 34.20 18.83 28.18
N ARG A 236 34.80 17.69 27.88
CA ARG A 236 35.11 16.64 28.86
C ARG A 236 36.61 16.53 29.03
N ARG A 237 37.04 16.20 30.24
CA ARG A 237 38.39 15.72 30.53
C ARG A 237 38.26 14.35 31.18
N VAL A 238 38.99 13.37 30.68
CA VAL A 238 38.99 12.01 31.18
C VAL A 238 40.41 11.51 31.38
N ARG A 239 40.57 10.51 32.24
CA ARG A 239 41.79 9.75 32.46
C ARG A 239 41.67 8.40 31.74
N VAL A 240 42.67 8.04 30.95
CA VAL A 240 42.63 6.89 30.05
C VAL A 240 43.82 5.98 30.29
N ALA A 241 43.57 4.68 30.41
CA ALA A 241 44.58 3.62 30.34
C ALA A 241 44.30 2.75 29.12
N GLN A 242 45.31 2.54 28.27
CA GLN A 242 45.20 1.76 27.04
C GLN A 242 45.79 0.37 27.23
N PHE A 243 45.05 -0.65 26.81
CA PHE A 243 45.43 -2.04 26.79
C PHE A 243 45.49 -2.48 25.32
N GLY A 244 46.69 -2.44 24.74
CA GLY A 244 46.93 -2.79 23.35
C GLY A 244 47.15 -4.30 23.16
N SER A 245 46.67 -4.86 22.05
CA SER A 245 46.92 -6.29 21.75
C SER A 245 48.41 -6.65 21.65
N ASP A 246 49.25 -5.72 21.19
CA ASP A 246 50.70 -5.91 21.12
C ASP A 246 51.36 -6.01 22.51
N ASP A 247 50.75 -5.43 23.56
CA ASP A 247 51.26 -5.50 24.94
C ASP A 247 51.03 -6.87 25.60
N PHE A 248 50.16 -7.69 24.98
CA PHE A 248 49.75 -9.00 25.48
C PHE A 248 50.06 -10.15 24.53
N LYS A 249 50.56 -9.89 23.31
CA LYS A 249 50.81 -10.93 22.30
C LYS A 249 51.85 -11.97 22.76
N ASP A 250 52.87 -11.54 23.50
CA ASP A 250 53.94 -12.43 23.98
C ASP A 250 53.48 -13.32 25.14
N LYS A 251 52.33 -13.00 25.74
CA LYS A 251 51.66 -13.81 26.77
C LYS A 251 50.70 -14.84 26.17
N ALA A 252 50.40 -14.75 24.88
CA ALA A 252 49.49 -15.66 24.19
C ALA A 252 50.23 -16.89 23.65
N THR A 253 49.86 -18.07 24.13
CA THR A 253 50.35 -19.33 23.56
C THR A 253 49.58 -19.69 22.29
N VAL A 254 50.29 -19.80 21.17
CA VAL A 254 49.76 -20.29 19.88
C VAL A 254 50.26 -21.71 19.65
N THR A 255 49.36 -22.61 19.30
CA THR A 255 49.69 -24.03 19.04
C THR A 255 49.92 -24.27 17.56
N ALA A 256 50.72 -25.29 17.23
CA ALA A 256 50.97 -25.68 15.83
C ALA A 256 49.68 -26.02 15.08
N LYS A 257 48.70 -26.63 15.76
CA LYS A 257 47.39 -26.96 15.21
C LYS A 257 46.61 -25.71 14.78
N GLU A 258 46.61 -24.66 15.60
CA GLU A 258 45.92 -23.40 15.27
C GLU A 258 46.56 -22.69 14.07
N ILE A 259 47.89 -22.80 13.92
CA ILE A 259 48.61 -22.25 12.76
C ILE A 259 48.20 -23.00 11.48
N GLU A 260 48.13 -24.34 11.53
CA GLU A 260 47.70 -25.18 10.41
C GLU A 260 46.25 -24.93 10.01
N GLU A 261 45.33 -24.83 10.99
CA GLU A 261 43.92 -24.52 10.74
C GLU A 261 43.75 -23.13 10.14
N PHE A 262 44.48 -22.13 10.65
CA PHE A 262 44.44 -20.76 10.13
C PHE A 262 45.00 -20.67 8.70
N TYR A 263 46.11 -21.36 8.43
CA TYR A 263 46.70 -21.45 7.09
C TYR A 263 45.74 -22.11 6.11
N THR A 264 45.16 -23.27 6.47
CA THR A 264 44.26 -24.03 5.60
C THR A 264 43.03 -23.20 5.23
N ARG A 265 42.45 -22.49 6.20
CA ARG A 265 41.29 -21.63 5.97
C ARG A 265 41.57 -20.47 5.01
N LEU A 266 42.79 -19.93 5.03
CA LEU A 266 43.18 -18.76 4.22
C LEU A 266 44.12 -19.11 3.07
N LYS A 267 44.29 -20.41 2.77
CA LYS A 267 45.26 -20.89 1.78
C LYS A 267 44.97 -20.32 0.41
N GLU A 268 43.71 -20.36 -0.02
CA GLU A 268 43.30 -19.93 -1.36
C GLU A 268 43.19 -18.40 -1.51
N THR A 269 43.21 -17.66 -0.41
CA THR A 269 43.04 -16.19 -0.41
C THR A 269 44.34 -15.48 -0.07
N SER A 270 44.78 -15.53 1.19
CA SER A 270 45.90 -14.74 1.69
C SER A 270 47.26 -15.43 1.55
N PHE A 271 47.28 -16.76 1.37
CA PHE A 271 48.52 -17.55 1.33
C PHE A 271 48.67 -18.42 0.07
N LYS A 272 48.03 -18.02 -1.04
CA LYS A 272 47.95 -18.80 -2.29
C LYS A 272 49.33 -19.28 -2.76
N ASP A 273 50.29 -18.35 -2.80
CA ASP A 273 51.64 -18.59 -3.30
C ASP A 273 52.68 -18.88 -2.19
N LYS A 274 52.26 -18.96 -0.92
CA LYS A 274 53.14 -19.29 0.21
C LYS A 274 52.91 -20.71 0.70
N THR A 275 53.97 -21.46 0.99
CA THR A 275 53.87 -22.73 1.75
C THR A 275 53.60 -22.45 3.23
N LEU A 276 53.13 -23.46 3.98
CA LEU A 276 52.86 -23.32 5.42
C LEU A 276 54.09 -22.83 6.18
N GLU A 277 55.27 -23.37 5.89
CA GLU A 277 56.53 -22.94 6.52
C GLU A 277 56.88 -21.48 6.21
N GLN A 278 56.58 -20.98 5.01
CA GLN A 278 56.81 -19.58 4.64
C GLN A 278 55.81 -18.61 5.30
N ALA A 279 54.59 -19.07 5.59
CA ALA A 279 53.54 -18.26 6.22
C ALA A 279 53.52 -18.37 7.76
N LYS A 280 54.24 -19.35 8.32
CA LYS A 280 54.17 -19.74 9.74
C LYS A 280 54.38 -18.58 10.71
N ALA A 281 55.46 -17.81 10.55
CA ALA A 281 55.77 -16.68 11.44
C ALA A 281 54.74 -15.55 11.34
N GLU A 282 54.20 -15.30 10.15
CA GLU A 282 53.16 -14.29 9.92
C GLU A 282 51.83 -14.70 10.57
N ILE A 283 51.46 -15.98 10.43
CA ILE A 283 50.27 -16.56 11.03
C ILE A 283 50.39 -16.60 12.56
N GLU A 284 51.55 -17.03 13.07
CA GLU A 284 51.83 -17.07 14.50
C GLU A 284 51.71 -15.69 15.12
N LEU A 285 52.35 -14.67 14.53
CA LEU A 285 52.23 -13.28 15.00
C LEU A 285 50.78 -12.77 14.93
N THR A 286 50.03 -13.15 13.89
CA THR A 286 48.61 -12.78 13.75
C THR A 286 47.75 -13.43 14.83
N LEU A 287 47.94 -14.72 15.10
CA LEU A 287 47.24 -15.45 16.14
C LEU A 287 47.62 -14.96 17.54
N GLN A 288 48.91 -14.66 17.77
CA GLN A 288 49.39 -14.04 19.01
C GLN A 288 48.72 -12.69 19.25
N ARG A 289 48.57 -11.85 18.21
CA ARG A 289 47.84 -10.58 18.31
C ARG A 289 46.34 -10.77 18.55
N GLN A 290 45.71 -11.75 17.90
CA GLN A 290 44.29 -12.06 18.12
C GLN A 290 44.01 -12.51 19.55
N LYS A 291 44.82 -13.43 20.07
CA LYS A 291 44.74 -13.90 21.45
C LYS A 291 45.18 -12.83 22.45
N GLY A 292 46.23 -12.08 22.13
CA GLY A 292 46.69 -10.93 22.90
C GLY A 292 45.59 -9.87 23.05
N ARG A 293 44.76 -9.65 22.02
CA ARG A 293 43.58 -8.80 22.12
C ARG A 293 42.55 -9.33 23.12
N THR A 294 42.28 -10.63 23.14
CA THR A 294 41.38 -11.24 24.13
C THR A 294 41.92 -11.03 25.54
N LEU A 295 43.21 -11.31 25.77
CA LEU A 295 43.88 -11.09 27.04
C LEU A 295 43.87 -9.60 27.46
N ALA A 296 44.05 -8.68 26.51
CA ALA A 296 43.97 -7.25 26.76
C ALA A 296 42.56 -6.82 27.21
N GLY A 297 41.51 -7.40 26.60
CA GLY A 297 40.13 -7.18 27.01
C GLY A 297 39.83 -7.73 28.40
N GLU A 298 40.29 -8.94 28.71
CA GLU A 298 40.18 -9.55 30.04
C GLU A 298 40.92 -8.72 31.11
N ALA A 299 42.14 -8.27 30.81
CA ALA A 299 42.93 -7.42 31.69
C ALA A 299 42.27 -6.05 31.93
N ALA A 300 41.71 -5.44 30.88
CA ALA A 300 40.98 -4.18 31.00
C ALA A 300 39.69 -4.36 31.84
N GLN A 301 38.96 -5.45 31.65
CA GLN A 301 37.76 -5.76 32.45
C GLN A 301 38.12 -6.01 33.92
N ALA A 302 39.18 -6.78 34.18
CA ALA A 302 39.67 -7.01 35.52
C ALA A 302 40.11 -5.69 36.20
N MET A 303 40.65 -4.74 35.45
CA MET A 303 40.96 -3.41 35.95
C MET A 303 39.69 -2.62 36.31
N VAL A 304 38.66 -2.63 35.46
CA VAL A 304 37.35 -2.01 35.77
C VAL A 304 36.74 -2.62 37.04
N ASP A 305 36.72 -3.95 37.14
CA ASP A 305 36.20 -4.65 38.31
C ASP A 305 36.97 -4.32 39.59
N ARG A 306 38.32 -4.21 39.47
CA ARG A 306 39.20 -3.78 40.56
C ARG A 306 38.86 -2.36 41.01
N LEU A 307 38.64 -1.43 40.09
CA LEU A 307 38.29 -0.04 40.40
C LEU A 307 36.91 0.07 41.05
N ARG A 308 35.93 -0.67 40.54
CA ARG A 308 34.57 -0.73 41.12
C ARG A 308 34.60 -1.24 42.56
N LYS A 309 35.45 -2.21 42.85
CA LYS A 309 35.63 -2.76 44.21
C LYS A 309 36.41 -1.83 45.13
N ALA A 310 37.41 -1.12 44.61
CA ALA A 310 38.25 -0.22 45.38
C ALA A 310 37.52 1.07 45.78
N VAL A 311 36.63 1.58 44.92
CA VAL A 311 35.87 2.81 45.14
C VAL A 311 34.36 2.52 45.01
N PRO A 312 33.76 1.82 46.00
CA PRO A 312 32.33 1.54 46.00
C PRO A 312 31.54 2.85 46.09
N GLY A 313 30.55 3.02 45.22
CA GLY A 313 29.77 4.27 45.09
C GLY A 313 30.32 5.26 44.04
N GLY A 314 31.54 5.01 43.53
CA GLY A 314 32.02 5.64 42.30
C GLY A 314 32.38 7.12 42.43
N ASP A 315 32.98 7.57 43.55
CA ASP A 315 33.54 8.93 43.63
C ASP A 315 34.58 9.14 42.52
N ALA A 316 34.35 10.15 41.67
CA ALA A 316 35.14 10.32 40.45
C ALA A 316 36.63 10.62 40.71
N LYS A 317 36.91 11.42 41.73
CA LYS A 317 38.29 11.79 42.08
C LYS A 317 39.03 10.57 42.65
N ALA A 318 38.41 9.85 43.58
CA ALA A 318 38.97 8.63 44.14
C ALA A 318 39.16 7.54 43.07
N LEU A 319 38.24 7.42 42.10
CA LEU A 319 38.38 6.49 40.97
C LEU A 319 39.57 6.85 40.07
N ALA A 320 39.77 8.12 39.75
CA ALA A 320 40.91 8.55 38.94
C ALA A 320 42.27 8.33 39.65
N GLU A 321 42.31 8.52 40.96
CA GLU A 321 43.49 8.23 41.81
C GLU A 321 43.73 6.71 41.88
N ALA A 322 42.70 5.92 42.21
CA ALA A 322 42.77 4.46 42.27
C ALA A 322 43.17 3.84 40.92
N MET A 323 42.68 4.38 39.80
CA MET A 323 43.07 3.98 38.45
C MET A 323 44.55 4.22 38.20
N SER A 324 45.07 5.36 38.61
CA SER A 324 46.49 5.68 38.43
C SER A 324 47.37 4.73 39.23
N GLN A 325 47.00 4.44 40.48
CA GLN A 325 47.72 3.50 41.33
C GLN A 325 47.65 2.07 40.79
N ALA A 326 46.44 1.58 40.48
CA ALA A 326 46.24 0.22 40.01
C ALA A 326 46.91 -0.04 38.64
N CYS A 327 46.89 0.95 37.74
CA CYS A 327 47.59 0.86 36.46
C CYS A 327 49.11 0.90 36.63
N ALA A 328 49.63 1.74 37.53
CA ALA A 328 51.07 1.77 37.83
C ALA A 328 51.57 0.41 38.36
N GLU A 329 50.83 -0.22 39.27
CA GLU A 329 51.13 -1.58 39.76
C GLU A 329 51.07 -2.63 38.65
N ALA A 330 50.18 -2.46 37.68
CA ALA A 330 50.04 -3.33 36.52
C ALA A 330 51.03 -3.01 35.37
N GLY A 331 51.86 -1.97 35.51
CA GLY A 331 52.79 -1.51 34.48
C GLY A 331 52.10 -0.87 33.26
N VAL A 332 50.86 -0.39 33.41
CA VAL A 332 50.07 0.25 32.33
C VAL A 332 50.15 1.77 32.47
N ALA A 333 50.51 2.46 31.38
CA ALA A 333 50.57 3.91 31.36
C ALA A 333 49.18 4.55 31.36
N VAL A 334 49.04 5.65 32.10
CA VAL A 334 47.79 6.43 32.20
C VAL A 334 48.05 7.83 31.67
N LYS A 335 47.08 8.38 30.93
CA LYS A 335 47.13 9.74 30.37
C LYS A 335 45.83 10.48 30.63
N ASP A 336 45.93 11.77 30.88
CA ASP A 336 44.77 12.66 30.92
C ASP A 336 44.53 13.23 29.52
N SER A 337 43.27 13.26 29.09
CA SER A 337 42.90 13.58 27.71
C SER A 337 43.05 15.06 27.32
N GLY A 338 43.24 15.96 28.28
CA GLY A 338 42.87 17.36 28.10
C GLY A 338 41.38 17.56 27.73
N PRO A 339 40.93 18.81 27.49
CA PRO A 339 39.56 19.12 27.09
C PRO A 339 39.21 18.60 25.69
N PHE A 340 38.10 17.88 25.53
CA PHE A 340 37.61 17.47 24.21
C PHE A 340 36.06 17.55 24.12
N LEU A 341 35.56 17.72 22.89
CA LEU A 341 34.14 17.74 22.56
C LEU A 341 33.64 16.35 22.14
N ALA A 342 32.33 16.23 21.93
CA ALA A 342 31.69 15.00 21.45
C ALA A 342 32.25 14.49 20.10
N GLU A 343 32.81 15.40 19.29
CA GLU A 343 33.38 15.13 17.97
C GLU A 343 34.80 15.71 17.84
N GLY A 344 35.65 15.10 17.01
CA GLY A 344 37.01 15.57 16.74
C GLY A 344 38.12 14.60 17.16
N VAL A 345 39.13 15.12 17.87
CA VAL A 345 40.29 14.36 18.36
C VAL A 345 40.38 14.52 19.87
N ILE A 346 40.74 13.46 20.59
CA ILE A 346 41.00 13.52 22.02
C ILE A 346 42.45 13.99 22.20
N PRO A 347 42.73 15.17 22.78
CA PRO A 347 44.11 15.63 22.97
C PRO A 347 44.93 14.61 23.79
N GLN A 348 46.24 14.54 23.53
CA GLN A 348 47.19 13.62 24.20
C GLN A 348 46.94 12.11 24.02
N ILE A 349 45.76 11.70 23.56
CA ILE A 349 45.37 10.31 23.30
C ILE A 349 45.39 10.01 21.80
N GLY A 350 44.72 10.83 20.98
CA GLY A 350 44.63 10.66 19.53
C GLY A 350 43.21 10.46 19.01
N LYS A 351 43.09 9.97 17.77
CA LYS A 351 41.83 9.83 17.06
C LYS A 351 41.22 8.43 17.26
N TYR A 352 40.30 8.34 18.22
CA TYR A 352 39.56 7.13 18.56
C TYR A 352 38.06 7.47 18.67
N PRO A 353 37.27 7.31 17.59
CA PRO A 353 35.88 7.80 17.54
C PRO A 353 34.92 7.13 18.54
N ASN A 354 35.09 5.83 18.78
CA ASN A 354 34.27 5.09 19.73
C ASN A 354 34.66 5.44 21.18
N LEU A 355 35.97 5.57 21.44
CA LEU A 355 36.49 6.08 22.70
C LEU A 355 35.97 7.49 22.98
N GLN A 356 36.04 8.40 22.00
CA GLN A 356 35.59 9.77 22.16
C GLN A 356 34.12 9.85 22.53
N ARG A 357 33.25 9.15 21.79
CA ARG A 357 31.80 9.15 22.03
C ARG A 357 31.45 8.61 23.42
N GLN A 358 32.02 7.46 23.78
CA GLN A 358 31.70 6.81 25.06
C GLN A 358 32.34 7.52 26.26
N ALA A 359 33.56 8.03 26.11
CA ALA A 359 34.22 8.83 27.14
C ALA A 359 33.53 10.18 27.34
N TYR A 360 33.01 10.80 26.28
CA TYR A 360 32.26 12.07 26.39
C TYR A 360 30.94 11.89 27.16
N ALA A 361 30.34 10.70 27.08
CA ALA A 361 29.11 10.35 27.79
C ALA A 361 29.31 10.13 29.30
N LEU A 362 30.55 10.05 29.80
CA LEU A 362 30.82 9.94 31.23
C LEU A 362 30.48 11.24 31.95
N THR A 363 30.00 11.12 33.18
CA THR A 363 29.58 12.24 34.03
C THR A 363 30.10 12.06 35.46
N LEU A 364 29.92 13.08 36.31
CA LEU A 364 30.23 12.96 37.74
C LEU A 364 29.48 11.80 38.41
N GLU A 365 28.24 11.53 37.99
CA GLU A 365 27.39 10.45 38.53
C GLU A 365 27.74 9.06 37.97
N LYS A 366 28.28 9.02 36.75
CA LYS A 366 28.75 7.79 36.08
C LYS A 366 30.18 8.00 35.59
N PRO A 367 31.17 8.05 36.49
CA PRO A 367 32.51 8.48 36.14
C PRO A 367 33.41 7.36 35.63
N LEU A 368 32.97 6.10 35.56
CA LEU A 368 33.77 4.98 35.06
C LEU A 368 33.07 4.35 33.85
N ALA A 369 33.82 4.15 32.77
CA ALA A 369 33.34 3.37 31.63
C ALA A 369 33.32 1.87 31.98
N ASP A 370 32.15 1.24 31.84
CA ASP A 370 31.91 -0.13 32.25
C ASP A 370 30.85 -0.77 31.33
N PRO A 371 31.21 -1.71 30.46
CA PRO A 371 32.54 -2.35 30.32
C PRO A 371 33.63 -1.42 29.73
N PRO A 372 34.92 -1.85 29.69
CA PRO A 372 35.99 -1.12 29.01
C PRO A 372 35.66 -0.82 27.54
N ILE A 373 36.08 0.34 27.06
CA ILE A 373 35.75 0.80 25.71
C ILE A 373 36.71 0.17 24.69
N TYR A 374 36.19 -0.54 23.69
CA TYR A 374 36.99 -1.07 22.59
C TYR A 374 37.04 -0.08 21.42
N ASP A 375 38.23 0.31 20.98
CA ASP A 375 38.41 1.14 19.78
C ASP A 375 39.73 0.86 19.06
N ALA A 376 39.68 0.83 17.73
CA ALA A 376 40.83 0.64 16.84
C ALA A 376 41.84 -0.44 17.30
N GLY A 377 41.35 -1.59 17.78
CA GLY A 377 42.20 -2.72 18.17
C GLY A 377 42.73 -2.70 19.61
N SER A 378 42.37 -1.70 20.42
CA SER A 378 42.75 -1.57 21.84
C SER A 378 41.54 -1.51 22.75
N TYR A 379 41.70 -1.90 24.01
CA TYR A 379 40.72 -1.66 25.07
C TYR A 379 41.16 -0.49 25.93
N PHE A 380 40.21 0.34 26.34
CA PHE A 380 40.45 1.54 27.14
C PHE A 380 39.64 1.47 28.43
N VAL A 381 40.33 1.63 29.56
CA VAL A 381 39.71 1.91 30.85
C VAL A 381 39.70 3.42 31.02
N VAL A 382 38.54 4.00 31.31
CA VAL A 382 38.34 5.45 31.29
C VAL A 382 37.61 5.93 32.53
N CYS A 383 38.19 6.90 33.23
CA CYS A 383 37.56 7.63 34.33
C CYS A 383 37.30 9.09 33.94
N TRP A 384 36.11 9.60 34.25
CA TRP A 384 35.78 11.02 34.18
C TRP A 384 36.63 11.82 35.17
N LEU A 385 37.14 12.98 34.74
CA LEU A 385 37.89 13.91 35.59
C LEU A 385 37.10 15.19 35.84
N GLU A 386 36.63 15.83 34.77
CA GLU A 386 35.87 17.07 34.88
C GLU A 386 34.98 17.31 33.65
N THR A 387 33.92 18.08 33.88
CA THR A 387 33.14 18.75 32.83
C THR A 387 33.55 20.20 32.83
N ILE A 388 34.05 20.69 31.69
CA ILE A 388 34.44 22.08 31.51
C ILE A 388 33.27 22.77 30.83
N PRO A 389 32.57 23.69 31.52
CA PRO A 389 31.45 24.39 30.93
C PRO A 389 31.89 25.13 29.67
N GLY A 390 31.13 25.00 28.57
CA GLY A 390 31.49 25.72 27.34
C GLY A 390 31.49 27.24 27.56
N ALA A 391 32.44 27.95 26.95
CA ALA A 391 32.54 29.41 27.07
C ALA A 391 31.57 30.10 26.09
N GLU A 392 31.27 31.38 26.37
CA GLU A 392 30.64 32.25 25.38
C GLU A 392 31.63 32.50 24.22
N PRO A 393 31.21 32.34 22.95
CA PRO A 393 32.06 32.64 21.81
C PRO A 393 32.52 34.09 21.85
N ALA A 394 33.84 34.27 21.74
CA ALA A 394 34.45 35.60 21.68
C ALA A 394 34.18 36.27 20.32
N GLU A 395 34.22 35.49 19.24
CA GLU A 395 34.20 35.93 17.85
C GLU A 395 33.45 34.91 16.97
N LEU A 396 33.10 35.32 15.76
CA LEU A 396 32.52 34.46 14.72
C LEU A 396 33.65 33.72 13.98
N ASP A 397 33.99 32.53 14.46
CA ASP A 397 34.77 31.56 13.70
C ASP A 397 33.86 30.63 12.88
N ASP A 398 34.44 29.69 12.12
CA ASP A 398 33.67 28.78 11.25
C ASP A 398 32.68 27.90 12.04
N ALA A 399 33.06 27.49 13.25
CA ALA A 399 32.24 26.64 14.10
C ALA A 399 31.05 27.44 14.66
N THR A 400 31.30 28.65 15.15
CA THR A 400 30.29 29.56 15.68
C THR A 400 29.36 30.02 14.56
N THR A 401 29.88 30.29 13.37
CA THR A 401 29.08 30.62 12.17
C THR A 401 28.09 29.52 11.83
N LYS A 402 28.53 28.26 11.87
CA LYS A 402 27.64 27.10 11.65
C LYS A 402 26.56 27.03 12.73
N GLN A 403 26.92 27.18 14.01
CA GLN A 403 25.95 27.18 15.12
C GLN A 403 24.91 28.30 14.98
N VAL A 404 25.33 29.51 14.61
CA VAL A 404 24.44 30.65 14.39
C VAL A 404 23.46 30.39 13.25
N ARG A 405 23.94 29.86 12.11
CA ARG A 405 23.05 29.49 10.99
C ARG A 405 22.00 28.47 11.41
N ASP A 406 22.43 27.45 12.14
CA ASP A 406 21.57 26.41 12.66
C ASP A 406 20.54 26.95 13.66
N ALA A 407 20.91 27.94 14.48
CA ALA A 407 20.03 28.62 15.42
C ALA A 407 18.98 29.49 14.71
N ILE A 408 19.38 30.25 13.68
CA ILE A 408 18.45 31.04 12.84
C ILE A 408 17.38 30.13 12.23
N LEU A 409 17.81 29.04 11.59
CA LEU A 409 16.89 28.09 10.95
C LEU A 409 15.98 27.38 11.97
N ALA A 410 16.48 27.11 13.18
CA ALA A 410 15.67 26.56 14.25
C ALA A 410 14.60 27.56 14.71
N ALA A 411 14.96 28.83 14.87
CA ALA A 411 14.04 29.89 15.26
C ALA A 411 12.92 30.07 14.21
N GLU A 412 13.28 30.14 12.93
CA GLU A 412 12.31 30.23 11.82
C GLU A 412 11.40 29.01 11.74
N GLY A 413 11.97 27.81 11.87
CA GLY A 413 11.22 26.57 11.84
C GLY A 413 10.22 26.48 13.00
N LYS A 414 10.62 26.90 14.21
CA LYS A 414 9.74 26.98 15.38
C LYS A 414 8.63 28.00 15.17
N ALA A 415 8.95 29.19 14.66
CA ALA A 415 7.95 30.22 14.36
C ALA A 415 6.91 29.71 13.35
N TYR A 416 7.36 29.09 12.25
CA TYR A 416 6.47 28.45 11.27
C TYR A 416 5.57 27.40 11.92
N TYR A 417 6.11 26.54 12.78
CA TYR A 417 5.33 25.51 13.47
C TYR A 417 4.26 26.13 14.36
N THR A 418 4.63 27.11 15.19
CA THR A 418 3.71 27.78 16.11
C THR A 418 2.60 28.52 15.36
N GLU A 419 2.92 29.20 14.25
CA GLU A 419 1.97 30.03 13.50
C GLU A 419 1.05 29.24 12.56
N LYS A 420 1.54 28.16 11.95
CA LYS A 420 0.83 27.42 10.89
C LYS A 420 0.30 26.06 11.32
N VAL A 421 0.93 25.44 12.31
CA VAL A 421 0.65 24.04 12.68
C VAL A 421 0.00 23.98 14.05
N GLU A 422 0.65 24.53 15.07
CA GLU A 422 0.24 24.43 16.46
C GLU A 422 -1.10 25.12 16.74
N ILE A 423 -1.48 26.14 15.97
CA ILE A 423 -2.78 26.79 16.05
C ILE A 423 -3.96 25.81 15.89
N HIS A 424 -3.73 24.65 15.25
CA HIS A 424 -4.75 23.62 15.03
C HIS A 424 -4.79 22.53 16.12
N ARG A 425 -3.91 22.60 17.13
CA ARG A 425 -3.78 21.56 18.19
C ARG A 425 -5.11 21.23 18.87
N GLU A 426 -5.84 22.25 19.32
CA GLU A 426 -7.13 22.02 20.01
C GLU A 426 -8.20 21.48 19.04
N ALA A 427 -8.24 21.97 17.81
CA ALA A 427 -9.19 21.48 16.81
C ALA A 427 -8.90 20.03 16.40
N LEU A 428 -7.64 19.58 16.48
CA LEU A 428 -7.23 18.22 16.14
C LEU A 428 -7.44 17.20 17.27
N LYS A 429 -7.73 17.65 18.48
CA LYS A 429 -7.85 16.76 19.64
C LYS A 429 -8.93 15.70 19.42
N GLY A 430 -8.53 14.43 19.47
CA GLY A 430 -9.44 13.28 19.30
C GLY A 430 -9.79 12.94 17.85
N ARG A 431 -9.21 13.62 16.86
CA ARG A 431 -9.37 13.29 15.43
C ARG A 431 -8.42 12.18 15.01
N ALA A 432 -8.84 11.36 14.05
CA ALA A 432 -8.03 10.27 13.55
C ALA A 432 -7.00 10.74 12.51
N THR A 433 -7.35 11.79 11.75
CA THR A 433 -6.52 12.40 10.70
C THR A 433 -6.52 13.92 10.75
N ALA A 434 -5.48 14.56 10.19
CA ALA A 434 -5.47 16.02 10.02
C ALA A 434 -6.55 16.52 9.05
N MET A 435 -6.98 15.69 8.10
CA MET A 435 -8.00 16.05 7.09
C MET A 435 -9.39 16.25 7.69
N GLU A 436 -9.67 15.70 8.87
CA GLU A 436 -10.88 15.99 9.64
C GLU A 436 -10.95 17.44 10.14
N LEU A 437 -9.92 18.26 9.89
CA LEU A 437 -10.03 19.72 9.98
C LEU A 437 -10.95 20.32 8.92
N LEU A 438 -11.15 19.69 7.77
CA LEU A 438 -11.99 20.25 6.71
C LEU A 438 -13.45 20.40 7.13
N PRO A 439 -14.16 19.35 7.60
CA PRO A 439 -15.57 19.51 7.99
C PRO A 439 -15.75 20.51 9.13
N TRP A 440 -14.80 20.55 10.07
CA TRP A 440 -14.79 21.54 11.14
C TRP A 440 -14.64 22.97 10.62
N PHE A 441 -13.76 23.18 9.65
CA PHE A 441 -13.54 24.49 9.04
C PHE A 441 -14.74 24.92 8.19
N GLU A 442 -15.37 23.98 7.47
CA GLU A 442 -16.63 24.21 6.76
C GLU A 442 -17.73 24.67 7.72
N GLU A 443 -17.83 24.05 8.91
CA GLU A 443 -18.77 24.47 9.96
C GLU A 443 -18.45 25.88 10.49
N GLN A 444 -17.17 26.23 10.64
CA GLN A 444 -16.78 27.61 11.02
C GLN A 444 -17.16 28.61 9.92
N LEU A 445 -16.87 28.31 8.66
CA LEU A 445 -17.25 29.15 7.52
C LEU A 445 -18.77 29.29 7.37
N ALA A 446 -19.53 28.26 7.72
CA ALA A 446 -21.00 28.31 7.69
C ALA A 446 -21.58 29.28 8.72
N LYS A 447 -20.87 29.52 9.84
CA LYS A 447 -21.26 30.50 10.88
C LYS A 447 -20.98 31.95 10.47
N GLU A 448 -20.12 32.18 9.47
CA GLU A 448 -19.84 33.51 8.93
C GLU A 448 -20.97 33.96 7.98
N SER A 449 -21.68 35.04 8.35
CA SER A 449 -22.76 35.61 7.53
C SER A 449 -22.23 36.53 6.43
N GLY A 450 -22.91 36.56 5.28
CA GLY A 450 -22.59 37.50 4.18
C GLY A 450 -21.50 37.05 3.19
N LEU A 451 -20.92 35.85 3.33
CA LEU A 451 -19.97 35.30 2.36
C LEU A 451 -20.67 34.74 1.12
N ALA A 452 -20.20 35.15 -0.07
CA ALA A 452 -20.59 34.57 -1.35
C ALA A 452 -20.12 33.11 -1.46
N ALA A 453 -20.80 32.30 -2.28
CA ALA A 453 -20.48 30.87 -2.46
C ALA A 453 -19.04 30.67 -3.00
N GLU A 454 -18.64 31.45 -4.00
CA GLU A 454 -17.29 31.41 -4.60
C GLU A 454 -16.19 31.72 -3.56
N GLU A 455 -16.44 32.67 -2.66
CA GLU A 455 -15.49 33.03 -1.62
C GLU A 455 -15.34 31.92 -0.56
N LYS A 456 -16.45 31.23 -0.23
CA LYS A 456 -16.41 30.06 0.66
C LYS A 456 -15.58 28.93 0.05
N GLU A 457 -15.84 28.60 -1.22
CA GLU A 457 -15.10 27.57 -1.94
C GLU A 457 -13.60 27.89 -2.01
N ARG A 458 -13.25 29.15 -2.34
CA ARG A 458 -11.85 29.61 -2.37
C ARG A 458 -11.16 29.44 -1.01
N ARG A 459 -11.82 29.81 0.09
CA ARG A 459 -11.26 29.65 1.45
C ARG A 459 -11.16 28.19 1.86
N GLN A 460 -12.11 27.35 1.48
CA GLN A 460 -12.06 25.91 1.74
C GLN A 460 -10.86 25.25 1.04
N GLU A 461 -10.64 25.57 -0.24
CA GLU A 461 -9.52 25.01 -1.00
C GLU A 461 -8.16 25.51 -0.48
N ALA A 462 -8.08 26.80 -0.11
CA ALA A 462 -6.89 27.35 0.53
C ALA A 462 -6.59 26.66 1.88
N PHE A 463 -7.62 26.43 2.70
CA PHE A 463 -7.47 25.74 3.98
C PHE A 463 -7.09 24.27 3.78
N ARG A 464 -7.67 23.58 2.80
CA ARG A 464 -7.29 22.22 2.41
C ARG A 464 -5.82 22.12 2.05
N THR A 465 -5.33 23.04 1.24
CA THR A 465 -3.92 23.11 0.87
C THR A 465 -3.05 23.31 2.12
N ALA A 466 -3.42 24.25 2.99
CA ALA A 466 -2.70 24.49 4.25
C ALA A 466 -2.68 23.26 5.16
N VAL A 467 -3.79 22.53 5.31
CA VAL A 467 -3.82 21.29 6.10
C VAL A 467 -2.86 20.26 5.53
N LEU A 468 -2.90 20.02 4.22
CA LEU A 468 -2.04 19.03 3.56
C LEU A 468 -0.55 19.37 3.62
N GLU A 469 -0.20 20.64 3.39
CA GLU A 469 1.21 21.07 3.29
C GLU A 469 1.85 21.43 4.62
N ASP A 470 1.06 21.99 5.55
CA ASP A 470 1.56 22.53 6.81
C ASP A 470 1.25 21.61 7.99
N VAL A 471 0.04 21.04 8.08
CA VAL A 471 -0.42 20.33 9.30
C VAL A 471 -0.17 18.82 9.23
N SER A 472 -0.65 18.18 8.16
CA SER A 472 -0.55 16.73 7.94
C SER A 472 0.86 16.16 8.12
N PRO A 473 1.96 16.83 7.71
CA PRO A 473 3.32 16.29 7.87
C PRO A 473 3.77 16.12 9.33
N TYR A 474 3.14 16.82 10.28
CA TYR A 474 3.50 16.77 11.70
C TYR A 474 2.45 16.06 12.56
N PHE A 475 1.23 15.89 12.04
CA PHE A 475 0.18 15.17 12.74
C PHE A 475 0.57 13.72 12.99
N MET A 476 0.60 13.33 14.26
CA MET A 476 0.76 11.93 14.66
C MET A 476 -0.65 11.33 14.72
N PRO A 477 -0.99 10.41 13.80
CA PRO A 477 -2.33 9.83 13.78
C PRO A 477 -2.57 9.01 15.06
N LEU A 478 -3.85 8.75 15.32
CA LEU A 478 -4.27 7.90 16.42
C LEU A 478 -3.50 6.57 16.40
N GLN A 479 -3.01 6.16 17.57
CA GLN A 479 -2.30 4.90 17.74
C GLN A 479 -3.03 4.01 18.73
N LYS A 480 -3.00 2.70 18.50
CA LYS A 480 -3.53 1.72 19.44
C LYS A 480 -2.42 0.83 19.99
N LYS A 481 -2.68 0.34 21.20
CA LYS A 481 -1.95 -0.75 21.83
C LYS A 481 -2.94 -1.88 22.08
N ILE A 482 -2.55 -3.10 21.74
CA ILE A 482 -3.37 -4.31 21.90
C ILE A 482 -2.60 -5.39 22.66
N ARG A 483 -3.36 -6.29 23.28
CA ARG A 483 -2.92 -7.64 23.61
C ARG A 483 -3.44 -8.58 22.52
N ALA A 484 -2.66 -9.55 22.09
CA ALA A 484 -3.17 -10.58 21.18
C ALA A 484 -2.68 -11.96 21.57
N VAL A 485 -3.55 -12.95 21.36
CA VAL A 485 -3.19 -14.37 21.34
C VAL A 485 -2.95 -14.78 19.90
N VAL A 486 -1.92 -15.60 19.69
CA VAL A 486 -1.51 -16.09 18.37
C VAL A 486 -1.77 -17.59 18.27
N PHE A 487 -2.64 -17.97 17.34
CA PHE A 487 -2.94 -19.35 16.99
C PHE A 487 -2.18 -19.72 15.73
N ARG A 488 -1.19 -20.61 15.86
CA ARG A 488 -0.32 -21.04 14.76
C ARG A 488 -0.88 -22.29 14.10
N PRO A 489 -1.31 -22.24 12.83
CA PRO A 489 -1.82 -23.42 12.11
C PRO A 489 -0.88 -24.63 12.21
N ALA A 490 0.44 -24.41 12.12
CA ALA A 490 1.45 -25.46 12.22
C ALA A 490 1.40 -26.28 13.52
N GLU A 491 0.87 -25.73 14.63
CA GLU A 491 0.70 -26.46 15.88
C GLU A 491 -0.50 -27.41 15.84
N PHE A 492 -1.58 -27.02 15.17
CA PHE A 492 -2.79 -27.82 14.99
C PHE A 492 -2.58 -28.96 13.99
N GLY A 493 -1.77 -28.73 12.95
CA GLY A 493 -1.44 -29.73 11.93
C GLY A 493 -0.68 -30.96 12.45
N LYS A 494 -0.06 -30.89 13.63
CA LYS A 494 0.72 -32.01 14.20
C LYS A 494 -0.12 -33.25 14.51
N ALA A 495 -1.42 -33.07 14.74
CA ALA A 495 -2.37 -34.14 15.05
C ALA A 495 -3.30 -34.50 13.87
N VAL A 496 -3.15 -33.83 12.72
CA VAL A 496 -4.02 -34.02 11.56
C VAL A 496 -3.49 -35.16 10.69
N GLU A 497 -4.29 -36.21 10.52
CA GLU A 497 -4.03 -37.28 9.55
C GLU A 497 -4.89 -37.06 8.30
N ILE A 498 -4.25 -36.90 7.14
CA ILE A 498 -4.95 -36.80 5.84
C ILE A 498 -5.22 -38.21 5.31
N SER A 499 -6.47 -38.58 5.15
CA SER A 499 -6.86 -39.88 4.59
C SER A 499 -6.73 -39.93 3.07
N GLU A 500 -6.51 -41.12 2.51
CA GLU A 500 -6.52 -41.34 1.05
C GLU A 500 -7.82 -40.85 0.38
N ALA A 501 -8.95 -40.99 1.07
CA ALA A 501 -10.25 -40.55 0.57
C ALA A 501 -10.32 -39.02 0.40
N GLN A 502 -9.71 -38.26 1.29
CA GLN A 502 -9.63 -36.80 1.18
C GLN A 502 -8.70 -36.37 0.04
N VAL A 503 -7.58 -37.07 -0.15
CA VAL A 503 -6.68 -36.81 -1.29
C VAL A 503 -7.39 -37.09 -2.61
N GLN A 504 -8.10 -38.22 -2.70
CA GLN A 504 -8.89 -38.59 -3.88
C GLN A 504 -9.96 -37.55 -4.19
N ALA A 505 -10.77 -37.17 -3.19
CA ALA A 505 -11.83 -36.19 -3.35
C ALA A 505 -11.26 -34.84 -3.83
N TYR A 506 -10.18 -34.36 -3.21
CA TYR A 506 -9.54 -33.11 -3.60
C TYR A 506 -9.01 -33.15 -5.05
N PHE A 507 -8.40 -34.26 -5.47
CA PHE A 507 -7.91 -34.45 -6.83
C PHE A 507 -9.05 -34.46 -7.89
N GLU A 508 -10.20 -35.06 -7.54
CA GLU A 508 -11.38 -35.12 -8.41
C GLU A 508 -12.13 -33.78 -8.48
N GLU A 509 -12.16 -33.03 -7.38
CA GLU A 509 -12.85 -31.73 -7.29
C GLU A 509 -12.07 -30.57 -7.93
N HIS A 510 -10.76 -30.73 -8.17
CA HIS A 510 -9.89 -29.69 -8.75
C HIS A 510 -9.21 -30.14 -10.06
N PRO A 511 -9.99 -30.58 -11.09
CA PRO A 511 -9.43 -31.10 -12.34
C PRO A 511 -8.61 -30.03 -13.09
N GLU A 512 -8.95 -28.75 -12.96
CA GLU A 512 -8.19 -27.65 -13.55
C GLU A 512 -6.82 -27.42 -12.90
N GLN A 513 -6.55 -27.94 -11.70
CA GLN A 513 -5.23 -27.86 -11.08
C GLN A 513 -4.36 -29.06 -11.48
N PHE A 514 -4.95 -30.25 -11.60
CA PHE A 514 -4.19 -31.50 -11.74
C PHE A 514 -4.30 -32.17 -13.11
N GLN A 515 -5.39 -31.97 -13.85
CA GLN A 515 -5.67 -32.65 -15.13
C GLN A 515 -5.43 -31.75 -16.36
N LYS A 516 -4.60 -30.70 -16.21
CA LYS A 516 -4.20 -29.83 -17.32
C LYS A 516 -3.30 -30.58 -18.30
N GLU A 517 -3.84 -30.87 -19.47
CA GLU A 517 -3.09 -31.37 -20.62
C GLU A 517 -2.38 -30.20 -21.32
N GLU A 518 -1.05 -30.31 -21.46
CA GLU A 518 -0.22 -29.33 -22.17
C GLU A 518 0.42 -29.99 -23.40
N SER A 519 0.42 -29.26 -24.53
CA SER A 519 1.05 -29.70 -25.77
C SER A 519 2.14 -28.69 -26.16
N ARG A 520 3.36 -29.13 -26.41
CA ARG A 520 4.39 -28.29 -27.04
C ARG A 520 4.37 -28.54 -28.53
N ALA A 521 4.30 -27.48 -29.32
CA ALA A 521 4.19 -27.61 -30.76
C ALA A 521 4.94 -26.52 -31.52
N ARG A 522 5.20 -26.81 -32.80
CA ARG A 522 5.70 -25.82 -33.76
C ARG A 522 4.66 -25.53 -34.83
N LEU A 523 4.63 -24.27 -35.30
CA LEU A 523 3.68 -23.74 -36.25
C LEU A 523 4.37 -23.15 -37.48
N ILE A 524 3.85 -23.47 -38.65
CA ILE A 524 4.09 -22.72 -39.89
C ILE A 524 2.75 -22.16 -40.30
N GLN A 525 2.60 -20.85 -40.34
CA GLN A 525 1.36 -20.22 -40.80
C GLN A 525 1.63 -19.25 -41.94
N VAL A 526 0.63 -19.05 -42.78
CA VAL A 526 0.67 -18.08 -43.88
C VAL A 526 -0.60 -17.25 -43.81
N ALA A 527 -0.46 -15.92 -43.75
CA ALA A 527 -1.59 -15.01 -43.55
C ALA A 527 -2.50 -14.98 -44.78
N VAL A 528 -3.81 -14.95 -44.54
CA VAL A 528 -4.86 -14.86 -45.55
C VAL A 528 -5.70 -13.62 -45.24
N ALA A 529 -5.69 -12.65 -46.15
CA ALA A 529 -6.50 -11.43 -46.00
C ALA A 529 -8.01 -11.78 -45.95
N PRO A 530 -8.83 -11.04 -45.19
CA PRO A 530 -10.27 -11.30 -45.08
C PRO A 530 -11.01 -11.32 -46.43
N ASP A 531 -10.54 -10.52 -47.39
CA ASP A 531 -11.07 -10.37 -48.75
C ASP A 531 -10.33 -11.21 -49.81
N ALA A 532 -9.46 -12.14 -49.38
CA ALA A 532 -8.65 -12.92 -50.31
C ALA A 532 -9.50 -13.81 -51.24
N ASP A 533 -9.25 -13.69 -52.55
CA ASP A 533 -9.92 -14.49 -53.59
C ASP A 533 -9.43 -15.96 -53.61
N GLU A 534 -10.11 -16.80 -54.39
CA GLU A 534 -9.81 -18.24 -54.46
C GLU A 534 -8.40 -18.52 -55.03
N ALA A 535 -7.90 -17.66 -55.93
CA ALA A 535 -6.56 -17.80 -56.49
C ALA A 535 -5.49 -17.49 -55.43
N GLN A 536 -5.70 -16.45 -54.62
CA GLN A 536 -4.83 -16.08 -53.50
C GLN A 536 -4.85 -17.15 -52.40
N ARG A 537 -6.02 -17.69 -52.05
CA ARG A 537 -6.13 -18.82 -51.10
C ARG A 537 -5.43 -20.07 -51.63
N THR A 538 -5.56 -20.37 -52.92
CA THR A 538 -4.86 -21.49 -53.57
C THR A 538 -3.34 -21.30 -53.52
N ALA A 539 -2.84 -20.09 -53.78
CA ALA A 539 -1.41 -19.77 -53.68
C ALA A 539 -0.88 -19.95 -52.24
N LYS A 540 -1.64 -19.49 -51.24
CA LYS A 540 -1.29 -19.65 -49.82
C LYS A 540 -1.30 -21.13 -49.38
N ARG A 541 -2.24 -21.94 -49.88
CA ARG A 541 -2.23 -23.40 -49.69
C ARG A 541 -1.02 -24.06 -50.36
N ALA A 542 -0.59 -23.59 -51.53
CA ALA A 542 0.58 -24.14 -52.22
C ALA A 542 1.88 -23.95 -51.41
N ILE A 543 2.02 -22.82 -50.69
CA ILE A 543 3.16 -22.58 -49.78
C ILE A 543 3.20 -23.62 -48.65
N LEU A 544 2.05 -23.90 -48.03
CA LEU A 544 1.98 -24.92 -46.98
C LEU A 544 2.10 -26.35 -47.52
N ALA A 545 1.62 -26.61 -48.74
CA ALA A 545 1.84 -27.88 -49.42
C ALA A 545 3.34 -28.12 -49.66
N GLN A 546 4.08 -27.10 -50.10
CA GLN A 546 5.53 -27.13 -50.22
C GLN A 546 6.21 -27.37 -48.85
N ALA A 547 5.73 -26.71 -47.79
CA ALA A 547 6.23 -26.96 -46.44
C ALA A 547 6.03 -28.43 -46.01
N LEU A 548 4.85 -29.00 -46.27
CA LEU A 548 4.56 -30.41 -45.98
C LEU A 548 5.44 -31.38 -46.79
N GLU A 549 5.72 -31.09 -48.07
CA GLU A 549 6.63 -31.91 -48.87
C GLU A 549 8.05 -31.90 -48.34
N ARG A 550 8.57 -30.72 -47.95
CA ARG A 550 9.90 -30.57 -47.33
C ARG A 550 9.98 -31.30 -46.00
N LEU A 551 8.93 -31.23 -45.19
CA LEU A 551 8.81 -31.99 -43.95
C LEU A 551 8.82 -33.51 -44.19
N ARG A 552 8.12 -34.00 -45.23
CA ARG A 552 8.13 -35.42 -45.63
C ARG A 552 9.49 -35.86 -46.16
N ALA A 553 10.25 -34.96 -46.78
CA ALA A 553 11.61 -35.21 -47.24
C ALA A 553 12.65 -35.24 -46.09
N GLY A 554 12.25 -34.96 -44.85
CA GLY A 554 13.10 -35.05 -43.67
C GLY A 554 13.81 -33.75 -43.27
N GLU A 555 13.46 -32.61 -43.88
CA GLU A 555 13.99 -31.31 -43.47
C GLU A 555 13.43 -30.88 -42.10
N ALA A 556 14.23 -30.15 -41.31
CA ALA A 556 13.84 -29.74 -39.96
C ALA A 556 12.72 -28.69 -39.99
N PHE A 557 11.68 -28.90 -39.18
CA PHE A 557 10.51 -28.01 -39.11
C PHE A 557 10.90 -26.56 -38.78
N ALA A 558 11.88 -26.37 -37.90
CA ALA A 558 12.36 -25.05 -37.50
C ALA A 558 12.96 -24.24 -38.66
N ASP A 559 13.67 -24.91 -39.58
CA ASP A 559 14.29 -24.25 -40.74
C ASP A 559 13.23 -23.86 -41.77
N ILE A 560 12.24 -24.73 -41.99
CA ILE A 560 11.10 -24.44 -42.87
C ILE A 560 10.25 -23.32 -42.29
N ALA A 561 10.02 -23.29 -40.97
CA ALA A 561 9.29 -22.21 -40.31
C ALA A 561 9.99 -20.86 -40.45
N LYS A 562 11.31 -20.79 -40.28
CA LYS A 562 12.08 -19.55 -40.53
C LYS A 562 12.00 -19.10 -41.98
N ALA A 563 11.92 -20.04 -42.93
CA ALA A 563 11.91 -19.74 -44.35
C ALA A 563 10.52 -19.37 -44.91
N LEU A 564 9.45 -20.02 -44.42
CA LEU A 564 8.11 -19.98 -45.04
C LEU A 564 7.00 -19.46 -44.12
N SER A 565 7.20 -19.38 -42.80
CA SER A 565 6.17 -18.90 -41.88
C SER A 565 6.05 -17.39 -41.91
N GLU A 566 4.82 -16.89 -41.99
CA GLU A 566 4.45 -15.48 -41.88
C GLU A 566 4.00 -15.13 -40.43
N ASP A 567 4.12 -16.05 -39.46
CA ASP A 567 3.81 -15.75 -38.05
C ASP A 567 4.89 -14.86 -37.40
N PRO A 568 4.63 -13.58 -37.09
CA PRO A 568 5.62 -12.73 -36.44
C PRO A 568 5.98 -13.21 -35.03
N ALA A 569 5.10 -13.95 -34.35
CA ALA A 569 5.32 -14.37 -32.97
C ALA A 569 6.31 -15.54 -32.84
N SER A 570 6.30 -16.48 -33.80
CA SER A 570 7.07 -17.73 -33.68
C SER A 570 8.08 -17.98 -34.81
N LYS A 571 7.99 -17.30 -35.97
CA LYS A 571 8.83 -17.62 -37.14
C LYS A 571 10.34 -17.57 -36.83
N ASP A 572 10.80 -16.55 -36.11
CA ASP A 572 12.24 -16.35 -35.83
C ASP A 572 12.77 -17.40 -34.84
N GLN A 573 11.87 -18.02 -34.07
CA GLN A 573 12.14 -19.12 -33.14
C GLN A 573 11.89 -20.50 -33.78
N GLY A 574 11.80 -20.57 -35.11
CA GLY A 574 11.54 -21.81 -35.83
C GLY A 574 10.14 -22.37 -35.57
N GLY A 575 9.16 -21.48 -35.38
CA GLY A 575 7.75 -21.82 -35.21
C GLY A 575 7.36 -22.28 -33.81
N ASP A 576 8.24 -22.25 -32.80
CA ASP A 576 7.94 -22.78 -31.46
C ASP A 576 6.81 -22.00 -30.77
N LEU A 577 5.75 -22.70 -30.37
CA LEU A 577 4.61 -22.14 -29.63
C LEU A 577 4.76 -22.27 -28.11
N GLY A 578 5.82 -22.93 -27.62
CA GLY A 578 5.93 -23.33 -26.22
C GLY A 578 4.88 -24.36 -25.83
N PHE A 579 4.68 -24.57 -24.51
CA PHE A 579 3.58 -25.38 -24.00
C PHE A 579 2.28 -24.57 -24.03
N VAL A 580 1.24 -25.15 -24.63
CA VAL A 580 -0.09 -24.56 -24.70
C VAL A 580 -1.10 -25.50 -24.04
N THR A 581 -2.07 -24.94 -23.31
CA THR A 581 -3.16 -25.70 -22.71
C THR A 581 -4.41 -25.64 -23.58
N ARG A 582 -5.26 -26.68 -23.49
CA ARG A 582 -6.53 -26.77 -24.22
C ARG A 582 -7.40 -25.53 -23.97
N GLY A 583 -7.99 -24.99 -25.03
CA GLY A 583 -8.86 -23.80 -25.00
C GLY A 583 -8.15 -22.46 -25.12
N GLN A 584 -6.82 -22.43 -25.25
CA GLN A 584 -6.05 -21.18 -25.46
C GLN A 584 -5.82 -20.83 -26.94
N ARG A 585 -6.18 -21.72 -27.86
CA ARG A 585 -5.97 -21.54 -29.31
C ARG A 585 -7.28 -21.57 -30.09
N PRO A 586 -7.32 -21.03 -31.32
CA PRO A 586 -8.50 -21.16 -32.18
C PRO A 586 -8.93 -22.62 -32.34
N PRO A 587 -10.24 -22.93 -32.45
CA PRO A 587 -10.76 -24.29 -32.32
C PRO A 587 -10.08 -25.34 -33.20
N ALA A 588 -9.78 -25.00 -34.47
CA ALA A 588 -9.12 -25.92 -35.40
C ALA A 588 -7.66 -26.23 -35.02
N LEU A 589 -6.93 -25.22 -34.51
CA LEU A 589 -5.56 -25.39 -34.04
C LEU A 589 -5.53 -26.14 -32.70
N ASP A 590 -6.41 -25.78 -31.77
CA ASP A 590 -6.55 -26.46 -30.47
C ASP A 590 -6.88 -27.94 -30.65
N ALA A 591 -7.85 -28.26 -31.52
CA ALA A 591 -8.19 -29.64 -31.84
C ALA A 591 -6.99 -30.43 -32.41
N ALA A 592 -6.19 -29.83 -33.30
CA ALA A 592 -5.01 -30.47 -33.85
C ALA A 592 -3.91 -30.71 -32.79
N LEU A 593 -3.63 -29.71 -31.95
CA LEU A 593 -2.60 -29.78 -30.89
C LEU A 593 -2.83 -30.90 -29.89
N PHE A 594 -4.09 -31.24 -29.62
CA PHE A 594 -4.49 -32.26 -28.65
C PHE A 594 -5.00 -33.58 -29.27
N SER A 595 -5.05 -33.70 -30.59
CA SER A 595 -5.39 -34.96 -31.28
C SER A 595 -4.19 -35.64 -31.95
N LEU A 596 -3.16 -34.89 -32.36
CA LEU A 596 -1.97 -35.43 -33.00
C LEU A 596 -1.05 -36.12 -31.99
N GLU A 597 -0.36 -37.19 -32.38
CA GLU A 597 0.67 -37.81 -31.54
C GLU A 597 1.97 -36.97 -31.56
N PRO A 598 2.79 -36.98 -30.49
CA PRO A 598 4.10 -36.33 -30.52
C PRO A 598 4.96 -36.82 -31.69
N GLY A 599 5.52 -35.87 -32.43
CA GLY A 599 6.25 -36.07 -33.68
C GLY A 599 5.40 -35.97 -34.95
N GLN A 600 4.06 -36.02 -34.84
CA GLN A 600 3.14 -35.95 -35.97
C GLN A 600 2.92 -34.51 -36.44
N VAL A 601 2.79 -34.35 -37.76
CA VAL A 601 2.47 -33.09 -38.45
C VAL A 601 1.01 -33.14 -38.89
N SER A 602 0.29 -32.02 -38.74
CA SER A 602 -1.09 -31.86 -39.18
C SER A 602 -1.21 -31.76 -40.70
N ASP A 603 -2.44 -31.92 -41.21
CA ASP A 603 -2.80 -31.35 -42.51
C ASP A 603 -2.88 -29.82 -42.44
N ILE A 604 -3.17 -29.17 -43.57
CA ILE A 604 -3.38 -27.71 -43.62
C ILE A 604 -4.66 -27.36 -42.86
N LEU A 605 -4.51 -26.60 -41.78
CA LEU A 605 -5.57 -26.10 -40.91
C LEU A 605 -6.00 -24.71 -41.36
N GLU A 606 -7.30 -24.46 -41.30
CA GLU A 606 -7.88 -23.11 -41.42
C GLU A 606 -8.05 -22.50 -40.04
N ILE A 607 -7.41 -21.36 -39.81
CA ILE A 607 -7.53 -20.58 -38.58
C ILE A 607 -7.91 -19.14 -38.92
N PRO A 608 -8.49 -18.36 -37.99
CA PRO A 608 -8.89 -16.99 -38.29
C PRO A 608 -7.74 -16.16 -38.88
N GLY A 609 -7.90 -15.69 -40.12
CA GLY A 609 -6.92 -14.86 -40.83
C GLY A 609 -5.68 -15.57 -41.36
N ALA A 610 -5.58 -16.91 -41.30
CA ALA A 610 -4.41 -17.63 -41.81
C ALA A 610 -4.69 -19.11 -42.16
N LEU A 611 -3.78 -19.70 -42.91
CA LEU A 611 -3.66 -21.15 -43.05
C LEU A 611 -2.44 -21.61 -42.25
N ALA A 612 -2.51 -22.80 -41.65
CA ALA A 612 -1.46 -23.27 -40.75
C ALA A 612 -1.16 -24.77 -40.91
N VAL A 613 0.07 -25.15 -40.61
CA VAL A 613 0.50 -26.53 -40.36
C VAL A 613 1.17 -26.56 -39.00
N VAL A 614 0.81 -27.52 -38.16
CA VAL A 614 1.35 -27.66 -36.81
C VAL A 614 2.02 -29.03 -36.64
N LYS A 615 3.09 -29.08 -35.86
CA LYS A 615 3.72 -30.32 -35.41
C LYS A 615 3.73 -30.35 -33.89
N VAL A 616 3.18 -31.40 -33.29
CA VAL A 616 3.31 -31.63 -31.84
C VAL A 616 4.68 -32.22 -31.57
N GLU A 617 5.44 -31.63 -30.65
CA GLU A 617 6.78 -32.10 -30.27
C GLU A 617 6.74 -32.95 -29.00
N GLU A 618 5.98 -32.49 -28.00
CA GLU A 618 5.88 -33.10 -26.69
C GLU A 618 4.46 -32.92 -26.16
N ARG A 619 3.93 -33.92 -25.46
CA ARG A 619 2.67 -33.80 -24.73
C ARG A 619 2.92 -34.13 -23.27
N ARG A 620 2.45 -33.27 -22.37
CA ARG A 620 2.41 -33.49 -20.94
C ARG A 620 0.97 -33.73 -20.54
N SER A 621 0.69 -34.93 -20.04
CA SER A 621 -0.57 -35.20 -19.36
C SER A 621 -0.60 -34.44 -18.03
N GLY A 622 -1.80 -34.20 -17.50
CA GLY A 622 -1.96 -33.77 -16.12
C GLY A 622 -1.26 -34.70 -15.13
N LYS A 623 -1.01 -34.20 -13.92
CA LYS A 623 -0.46 -35.01 -12.83
C LYS A 623 -1.42 -36.15 -12.52
N SER A 624 -0.91 -37.38 -12.40
CA SER A 624 -1.71 -38.45 -11.81
C SER A 624 -1.96 -38.17 -10.32
N LEU A 625 -2.96 -38.79 -9.72
CA LEU A 625 -3.18 -38.71 -8.27
C LEU A 625 -1.89 -39.01 -7.50
N LYS A 626 -1.15 -40.04 -7.94
CA LYS A 626 0.12 -40.44 -7.33
C LYS A 626 1.20 -39.35 -7.38
N ASP A 627 1.24 -38.58 -8.48
CA ASP A 627 2.20 -37.48 -8.64
C ASP A 627 1.76 -36.20 -7.90
N ALA A 628 0.45 -36.01 -7.74
CA ALA A 628 -0.14 -34.87 -7.03
C ALA A 628 -0.29 -35.12 -5.52
N GLU A 629 -0.23 -36.36 -5.05
CA GLU A 629 -0.57 -36.76 -3.68
C GLU A 629 0.16 -35.93 -2.61
N ALA A 630 1.49 -35.76 -2.75
CA ALA A 630 2.28 -35.00 -1.79
C ALA A 630 1.91 -33.50 -1.77
N GLU A 631 1.58 -32.93 -2.93
CA GLU A 631 1.11 -31.55 -3.05
C GLU A 631 -0.27 -31.38 -2.40
N ILE A 632 -1.20 -32.29 -2.71
CA ILE A 632 -2.56 -32.29 -2.18
C ILE A 632 -2.55 -32.46 -0.66
N ARG A 633 -1.79 -33.43 -0.14
CA ARG A 633 -1.68 -33.64 1.30
C ARG A 633 -1.15 -32.40 2.01
N ARG A 634 -0.15 -31.72 1.44
CA ARG A 634 0.38 -30.46 1.98
C ARG A 634 -0.69 -29.38 1.98
N THR A 635 -1.41 -29.19 0.88
CA THR A 635 -2.48 -28.20 0.77
C THR A 635 -3.62 -28.47 1.76
N LEU A 636 -4.11 -29.72 1.82
CA LEU A 636 -5.15 -30.13 2.76
C LEU A 636 -4.69 -29.98 4.21
N LEU A 637 -3.44 -30.33 4.52
CA LEU A 637 -2.87 -30.13 5.84
C LEU A 637 -2.83 -28.63 6.19
N GLU A 638 -2.37 -27.77 5.28
CA GLU A 638 -2.35 -26.32 5.46
C GLU A 638 -3.76 -25.74 5.68
N GLN A 639 -4.75 -26.18 4.89
CA GLN A 639 -6.15 -25.76 5.00
C GLN A 639 -6.77 -26.20 6.33
N ILE A 640 -6.76 -27.50 6.63
CA ILE A 640 -7.35 -28.04 7.87
C ILE A 640 -6.66 -27.46 9.10
N SER A 641 -5.33 -27.31 9.06
CA SER A 641 -4.59 -26.67 10.15
C SER A 641 -5.01 -25.22 10.39
N MET A 642 -5.33 -24.49 9.31
CA MET A 642 -5.81 -23.12 9.40
C MET A 642 -7.22 -23.07 9.97
N ASP A 643 -8.11 -23.94 9.50
CA ASP A 643 -9.50 -24.02 9.97
C ASP A 643 -9.55 -24.37 11.47
N LEU A 644 -8.74 -25.34 11.91
CA LEU A 644 -8.60 -25.68 13.33
C LEU A 644 -8.05 -24.52 14.17
N ALA A 645 -7.12 -23.72 13.61
CA ALA A 645 -6.62 -22.54 14.30
C ALA A 645 -7.70 -21.45 14.44
N ILE A 646 -8.57 -21.30 13.44
CA ILE A 646 -9.73 -20.41 13.48
C ILE A 646 -10.74 -20.90 14.53
N GLU A 647 -11.10 -22.19 14.51
CA GLU A 647 -12.00 -22.77 15.50
C GLU A 647 -11.48 -22.61 16.93
N ALA A 648 -10.17 -22.78 17.15
CA ALA A 648 -9.55 -22.55 18.44
C ALA A 648 -9.58 -21.06 18.86
N ALA A 649 -9.39 -20.15 17.91
CA ALA A 649 -9.50 -18.71 18.12
C ALA A 649 -10.94 -18.28 18.46
N ASP A 650 -11.93 -18.85 17.77
CA ASP A 650 -13.35 -18.61 18.05
C ASP A 650 -13.74 -19.14 19.43
N ALA A 651 -13.32 -20.37 19.78
CA ALA A 651 -13.57 -20.93 21.11
C ALA A 651 -12.91 -20.12 22.24
N PHE A 652 -11.75 -19.53 21.98
CA PHE A 652 -11.11 -18.61 22.91
C PHE A 652 -11.90 -17.30 23.05
N THR A 653 -12.38 -16.74 21.94
CA THR A 653 -13.25 -15.55 21.93
C THR A 653 -14.52 -15.80 22.75
N ASP A 654 -15.23 -16.92 22.52
CA ASP A 654 -16.42 -17.31 23.28
C ASP A 654 -16.14 -17.42 24.79
N ALA A 655 -15.01 -18.02 25.16
CA ALA A 655 -14.59 -18.15 26.55
C ALA A 655 -14.26 -16.79 27.19
N PHE A 656 -13.67 -15.89 26.41
CA PHE A 656 -13.41 -14.52 26.82
C PHE A 656 -14.69 -13.72 27.04
N GLU A 657 -15.62 -13.74 26.08
CA GLU A 657 -16.91 -13.06 26.17
C GLU A 657 -17.71 -13.54 27.39
N ALA A 658 -17.74 -14.85 27.63
CA ALA A 658 -18.42 -15.43 28.79
C ALA A 658 -17.83 -14.97 30.14
N GLU A 659 -16.53 -14.68 30.21
CA GLU A 659 -15.89 -14.11 31.41
C GLU A 659 -16.10 -12.58 31.51
N LEU A 660 -16.12 -11.88 30.37
CA LEU A 660 -16.36 -10.44 30.30
C LEU A 660 -17.79 -10.08 30.74
N ASP A 661 -18.79 -10.87 30.33
CA ASP A 661 -20.20 -10.72 30.73
C ASP A 661 -20.39 -10.79 32.25
N LYS A 662 -19.58 -11.61 32.95
CA LYS A 662 -19.61 -11.73 34.41
C LYS A 662 -19.07 -10.49 35.12
N ALA A 663 -18.27 -9.67 34.43
CA ALA A 663 -17.64 -8.47 34.95
C ALA A 663 -18.39 -7.18 34.57
N GLU A 664 -19.67 -7.28 34.19
CA GLU A 664 -20.51 -6.17 33.72
C GLU A 664 -19.93 -5.42 32.50
N GLY A 665 -19.13 -6.10 31.66
CA GLY A 665 -18.73 -5.59 30.34
C GLY A 665 -17.77 -4.40 30.33
N SER A 666 -17.12 -4.06 31.43
CA SER A 666 -16.23 -2.88 31.46
C SER A 666 -14.94 -3.11 30.67
N ALA A 667 -14.72 -2.25 29.68
CA ALA A 667 -13.50 -2.21 28.86
C ALA A 667 -12.21 -2.07 29.68
N ALA A 668 -12.29 -1.40 30.84
CA ALA A 668 -11.13 -1.16 31.71
C ALA A 668 -10.53 -2.44 32.31
N VAL A 669 -11.30 -3.54 32.35
CA VAL A 669 -10.82 -4.85 32.84
C VAL A 669 -10.69 -5.89 31.73
N ALA A 670 -11.10 -5.57 30.49
CA ALA A 670 -11.12 -6.50 29.36
C ALA A 670 -9.72 -7.09 29.07
N ALA A 671 -8.68 -6.26 29.01
CA ALA A 671 -7.32 -6.73 28.75
C ALA A 671 -6.80 -7.71 29.81
N ASP A 672 -7.21 -7.55 31.07
CA ASP A 672 -6.82 -8.41 32.19
C ASP A 672 -7.61 -9.72 32.19
N ILE A 673 -8.92 -9.67 31.91
CA ILE A 673 -9.76 -10.86 31.69
C ILE A 673 -9.22 -11.67 30.51
N PHE A 674 -8.87 -11.01 29.41
CA PHE A 674 -8.25 -11.63 28.24
C PHE A 674 -6.99 -12.41 28.60
N SER A 675 -6.12 -11.81 29.42
CA SER A 675 -4.89 -12.45 29.89
C SER A 675 -5.16 -13.62 30.83
N LYS A 676 -6.17 -13.50 31.70
CA LYS A 676 -6.62 -14.57 32.59
C LYS A 676 -7.17 -15.78 31.80
N VAL A 677 -8.01 -15.54 30.80
CA VAL A 677 -8.60 -16.60 29.95
C VAL A 677 -7.52 -17.29 29.15
N ALA A 678 -6.60 -16.53 28.56
CA ALA A 678 -5.45 -17.09 27.85
C ALA A 678 -4.58 -17.96 28.76
N GLY A 679 -4.29 -17.49 29.98
CA GLY A 679 -3.55 -18.26 30.99
C GLY A 679 -4.24 -19.57 31.39
N ALA A 680 -5.57 -19.56 31.52
CA ALA A 680 -6.35 -20.77 31.83
C ALA A 680 -6.31 -21.82 30.70
N GLN A 681 -6.10 -21.39 29.45
CA GLN A 681 -5.95 -22.24 28.27
C GLN A 681 -4.48 -22.50 27.89
N ALA A 682 -3.52 -22.05 28.71
CA ALA A 682 -2.09 -22.13 28.42
C ALA A 682 -1.66 -21.46 27.10
N LEU A 683 -2.36 -20.40 26.69
CA LEU A 683 -2.07 -19.60 25.51
C LEU A 683 -1.14 -18.42 25.85
N GLU A 684 -0.16 -18.17 24.98
CA GLU A 684 0.78 -17.05 25.13
C GLU A 684 0.10 -15.73 24.68
N VAL A 685 0.03 -14.75 25.58
CA VAL A 685 -0.41 -13.39 25.26
C VAL A 685 0.80 -12.54 24.94
N ARG A 686 0.72 -11.81 23.83
CA ARG A 686 1.74 -10.83 23.43
C ARG A 686 1.15 -9.44 23.44
N GLU A 687 1.90 -8.46 23.95
CA GLU A 687 1.52 -7.05 23.89
C GLU A 687 2.17 -6.37 22.69
N SER A 688 1.42 -5.49 22.03
CA SER A 688 1.98 -4.64 20.98
C SER A 688 2.71 -3.42 21.55
N SER A 689 3.60 -2.82 20.77
CA SER A 689 3.92 -1.39 20.90
C SER A 689 2.73 -0.54 20.41
N PHE A 690 2.75 0.78 20.60
CA PHE A 690 1.79 1.65 19.92
C PHE A 690 2.01 1.61 18.40
N PHE A 691 0.93 1.42 17.65
CA PHE A 691 0.96 1.37 16.19
C PHE A 691 -0.20 2.16 15.58
N GLY A 692 0.02 2.71 14.39
CA GLY A 692 -1.02 3.33 13.57
C GLY A 692 -1.73 2.29 12.69
N GLU A 693 -2.88 2.65 12.12
CA GLU A 693 -3.77 1.73 11.37
C GLU A 693 -3.10 0.99 10.21
N GLY A 694 -2.17 1.63 9.50
CA GLY A 694 -1.39 1.01 8.41
C GLY A 694 0.04 0.59 8.79
N GLY A 695 0.38 0.63 10.07
CA GLY A 695 1.75 0.47 10.57
C GLY A 695 2.15 -0.98 10.86
N MET A 696 3.45 -1.19 11.12
CA MET A 696 3.91 -2.44 11.72
C MET A 696 3.46 -2.54 13.18
N ILE A 697 3.05 -3.74 13.59
CA ILE A 697 2.58 -4.05 14.93
C ILE A 697 3.69 -4.85 15.64
N ALA A 698 4.67 -4.21 16.27
CA ALA A 698 5.71 -4.96 17.00
C ALA A 698 5.10 -5.64 18.25
N PRO A 699 5.35 -6.94 18.52
CA PRO A 699 6.29 -7.86 17.85
C PRO A 699 5.68 -8.71 16.71
N PHE A 700 4.40 -8.57 16.39
CA PHE A 700 3.68 -9.33 15.37
C PHE A 700 4.13 -9.04 13.93
N GLY A 701 4.77 -7.90 13.67
CA GLY A 701 5.25 -7.52 12.34
C GLY A 701 4.17 -6.82 11.51
N PHE A 702 4.19 -7.01 10.19
CA PHE A 702 3.24 -6.37 9.27
C PHE A 702 2.01 -7.27 9.05
N GLU A 703 0.95 -7.01 9.83
CA GLU A 703 -0.32 -7.75 9.79
C GLU A 703 -1.50 -6.78 9.54
N PRO A 704 -1.84 -6.46 8.28
CA PRO A 704 -2.87 -5.47 7.94
C PRO A 704 -4.26 -5.80 8.49
N GLU A 705 -4.67 -7.07 8.45
CA GLU A 705 -5.98 -7.50 8.96
C GLU A 705 -6.05 -7.38 10.48
N LEU A 706 -4.96 -7.69 11.19
CA LEU A 706 -4.85 -7.49 12.64
C LEU A 706 -4.89 -5.99 12.98
N ALA A 707 -4.22 -5.15 12.20
CA ALA A 707 -4.24 -3.70 12.41
C ALA A 707 -5.66 -3.14 12.22
N ARG A 708 -6.34 -3.51 11.12
CA ARG A 708 -7.73 -3.11 10.84
C ARG A 708 -8.68 -3.56 11.95
N ALA A 709 -8.58 -4.82 12.37
CA ALA A 709 -9.40 -5.36 13.46
C ALA A 709 -9.16 -4.61 14.78
N ALA A 710 -7.89 -4.35 15.13
CA ALA A 710 -7.54 -3.58 16.32
C ALA A 710 -8.09 -2.14 16.28
N PHE A 711 -8.04 -1.49 15.12
CA PHE A 711 -8.55 -0.13 14.95
C PHE A 711 -10.08 -0.06 14.99
N ALA A 712 -10.79 -1.15 14.72
CA ALA A 712 -12.23 -1.28 14.92
C ALA A 712 -12.67 -1.52 16.38
N LEU A 713 -11.74 -1.82 17.30
CA LEU A 713 -12.08 -2.07 18.71
C LEU A 713 -12.41 -0.79 19.47
N GLU A 714 -13.46 -0.83 20.28
CA GLU A 714 -13.91 0.29 21.12
C GLU A 714 -14.10 -0.17 22.57
N ALA A 715 -14.47 0.72 23.47
CA ALA A 715 -14.71 0.34 24.86
C ALA A 715 -15.86 -0.67 24.97
N GLU A 716 -16.90 -0.49 24.15
CA GLU A 716 -18.09 -1.33 24.09
C GLU A 716 -17.83 -2.67 23.39
N ASN A 717 -16.76 -2.76 22.58
CA ASN A 717 -16.32 -3.97 21.90
C ASN A 717 -14.80 -4.13 22.00
N PRO A 718 -14.28 -4.55 23.16
CA PRO A 718 -12.86 -4.48 23.47
C PRO A 718 -12.04 -5.64 22.89
N CYS A 719 -12.66 -6.62 22.21
CA CYS A 719 -11.97 -7.76 21.63
C CYS A 719 -12.44 -8.03 20.20
N SER A 720 -11.53 -8.46 19.34
CA SER A 720 -11.87 -8.93 18.00
C SER A 720 -12.44 -10.33 18.08
N GLY A 721 -13.18 -10.75 17.03
CA GLY A 721 -13.30 -12.17 16.71
C GLY A 721 -11.97 -12.74 16.22
N SER A 722 -12.00 -13.94 15.63
CA SER A 722 -10.83 -14.51 14.95
C SER A 722 -10.43 -13.64 13.75
N VAL A 723 -9.14 -13.29 13.70
CA VAL A 723 -8.55 -12.48 12.64
C VAL A 723 -7.54 -13.33 11.89
N LYS A 724 -7.85 -13.65 10.64
CA LYS A 724 -6.95 -14.37 9.74
C LYS A 724 -5.85 -13.43 9.25
N GLY A 725 -4.67 -13.53 9.85
CA GLY A 725 -3.48 -12.84 9.36
C GLY A 725 -2.82 -13.56 8.18
N ARG A 726 -1.59 -13.16 7.87
CA ARG A 726 -0.86 -13.69 6.70
C ARG A 726 -0.49 -15.18 6.85
N ARG A 727 -0.13 -15.61 8.05
CA ARG A 727 0.33 -16.98 8.35
C ARG A 727 -0.21 -17.54 9.66
N GLU A 728 -0.79 -16.68 10.48
CA GLU A 728 -1.25 -16.98 11.83
C GLU A 728 -2.68 -16.45 11.98
N VAL A 729 -3.42 -16.99 12.94
CA VAL A 729 -4.73 -16.48 13.33
C VAL A 729 -4.56 -15.74 14.66
N PHE A 730 -5.19 -14.59 14.78
CA PHE A 730 -5.08 -13.73 15.94
C PHE A 730 -6.44 -13.53 16.60
N VAL A 731 -6.43 -13.34 17.91
CA VAL A 731 -7.52 -12.66 18.61
C VAL A 731 -6.88 -11.50 19.35
N ALA A 732 -7.38 -10.29 19.13
CA ALA A 732 -6.82 -9.06 19.67
C ALA A 732 -7.78 -8.42 20.66
N CYS A 733 -7.26 -7.96 21.79
CA CYS A 733 -7.99 -7.19 22.78
C CYS A 733 -7.35 -5.81 22.91
N TRP A 734 -8.22 -4.80 22.88
CA TRP A 734 -7.86 -3.40 23.09
C TRP A 734 -7.25 -3.21 24.48
N GLN A 735 -6.14 -2.48 24.54
CA GLN A 735 -5.47 -2.14 25.79
C GLN A 735 -5.45 -0.63 26.01
N GLU A 736 -5.01 0.14 25.01
CA GLU A 736 -4.88 1.58 25.13
C GLU A 736 -5.03 2.25 23.77
N THR A 737 -5.66 3.44 23.75
CA THR A 737 -5.71 4.31 22.59
C THR A 737 -4.98 5.60 22.91
N LYS A 738 -3.94 5.90 22.13
CA LYS A 738 -3.31 7.21 22.14
C LYS A 738 -3.99 8.08 21.07
N PRO A 739 -4.71 9.15 21.45
CA PRO A 739 -5.41 9.99 20.48
C PRO A 739 -4.43 10.63 19.51
N GLY A 740 -4.92 10.97 18.31
CA GLY A 740 -4.15 11.74 17.35
C GLY A 740 -3.78 13.11 17.93
N GLU A 741 -2.52 13.51 17.78
CA GLU A 741 -2.01 14.74 18.36
C GLU A 741 -0.89 15.36 17.53
N LEU A 742 -0.65 16.66 17.74
CA LEU A 742 0.54 17.34 17.25
C LEU A 742 1.68 17.20 18.27
N PRO A 743 2.94 17.01 17.84
CA PRO A 743 4.07 16.99 18.78
C PRO A 743 4.27 18.36 19.46
N THR A 744 4.92 18.37 20.62
CA THR A 744 5.34 19.62 21.30
C THR A 744 6.77 19.97 20.93
N LEU A 745 7.10 21.27 20.94
CA LEU A 745 8.47 21.75 20.73
C LEU A 745 9.38 21.42 21.94
N ASP A 746 8.83 21.43 23.14
CA ASP A 746 9.57 21.22 24.38
C ASP A 746 10.21 19.82 24.42
N GLY A 747 11.54 19.78 24.54
CA GLY A 747 12.32 18.55 24.65
C GLY A 747 12.36 17.67 23.39
N ASN A 748 11.94 18.18 22.23
CA ASN A 748 11.82 17.40 20.99
C ASN A 748 12.83 17.83 19.91
N ASP A 749 14.11 17.48 20.11
CA ASP A 749 15.19 17.83 19.19
C ASP A 749 14.94 17.31 17.76
N ASN A 750 14.35 16.13 17.62
CA ASN A 750 13.98 15.55 16.32
C ASN A 750 12.97 16.43 15.56
N LEU A 751 11.99 17.00 16.26
CA LEU A 751 11.05 17.94 15.65
C LEU A 751 11.78 19.22 15.23
N VAL A 752 12.64 19.77 16.10
CA VAL A 752 13.43 20.97 15.77
C VAL A 752 14.28 20.74 14.52
N GLU A 753 14.94 19.59 14.40
CA GLU A 753 15.71 19.21 13.21
C GLU A 753 14.87 19.19 11.94
N ARG A 754 13.70 18.55 11.99
CA ARG A 754 12.76 18.53 10.86
C ARG A 754 12.32 19.95 10.47
N LEU A 755 12.08 20.82 11.46
CA LEU A 755 11.69 22.21 11.26
C LEU A 755 12.82 23.06 10.68
N ARG A 756 14.09 22.83 11.05
CA ARG A 756 15.25 23.45 10.37
C ARG A 756 15.27 23.11 8.88
N GLY A 757 15.05 21.84 8.55
CA GLY A 757 14.93 21.39 7.16
C GLY A 757 13.75 22.04 6.41
N LYS A 758 12.61 22.24 7.08
CA LYS A 758 11.48 22.99 6.51
C LYS A 758 11.86 24.46 6.27
N ALA A 759 12.48 25.15 7.24
CA ALA A 759 12.92 26.53 7.10
C ALA A 759 13.87 26.72 5.91
N ARG A 760 14.88 25.84 5.74
CA ARG A 760 15.78 25.87 4.58
C ARG A 760 15.03 25.77 3.25
N ARG A 761 14.10 24.82 3.14
CA ARG A 761 13.28 24.65 1.93
C ARG A 761 12.37 25.84 1.67
N THR A 762 11.76 26.41 2.71
CA THR A 762 10.91 27.60 2.61
C THR A 762 11.72 28.81 2.13
N ARG A 763 12.91 29.06 2.70
CA ARG A 763 13.84 30.10 2.25
C ARG A 763 14.22 29.93 0.78
N ALA A 764 14.63 28.72 0.40
CA ALA A 764 15.01 28.43 -0.97
C ALA A 764 13.85 28.65 -1.96
N ALA A 765 12.65 28.18 -1.64
CA ALA A 765 11.47 28.40 -2.45
C ALA A 765 11.11 29.90 -2.56
N ALA A 766 11.21 30.66 -1.46
CA ALA A 766 10.97 32.10 -1.46
C ALA A 766 11.99 32.84 -2.34
N ALA A 767 13.27 32.49 -2.28
CA ALA A 767 14.30 33.06 -3.15
C ALA A 767 14.03 32.75 -4.64
N ALA A 768 13.58 31.54 -4.96
CA ALA A 768 13.19 31.19 -6.32
C ALA A 768 11.95 31.96 -6.81
N ARG A 769 10.96 32.19 -5.95
CA ARG A 769 9.79 33.03 -6.25
C ARG A 769 10.19 34.48 -6.51
N GLN A 770 11.11 35.04 -5.72
CA GLN A 770 11.65 36.38 -5.98
C GLN A 770 12.38 36.46 -7.33
N ARG A 771 13.21 35.46 -7.66
CA ARG A 771 13.87 35.37 -8.97
C ARG A 771 12.86 35.27 -10.12
N ALA A 772 11.80 34.47 -9.95
CA ALA A 772 10.73 34.35 -10.94
C ALA A 772 9.96 35.67 -11.12
N ALA A 773 9.63 36.36 -10.03
CA ALA A 773 8.97 37.66 -10.08
C ALA A 773 9.82 38.74 -10.77
N ALA A 774 11.13 38.76 -10.51
CA ALA A 774 12.07 39.67 -11.18
C ALA A 774 12.20 39.36 -12.69
N ALA A 775 12.29 38.07 -13.05
CA ALA A 775 12.32 37.64 -14.44
C ALA A 775 11.03 38.00 -15.17
N HIS A 776 9.87 37.75 -14.55
CA HIS A 776 8.57 38.12 -15.07
C HIS A 776 8.45 39.64 -15.28
N ALA A 777 8.84 40.46 -14.30
CA ALA A 777 8.79 41.93 -14.42
C ALA A 777 9.64 42.43 -15.60
N THR A 778 10.86 41.90 -15.75
CA THR A 778 11.76 42.25 -16.86
C THR A 778 11.15 41.87 -18.22
N LEU A 779 10.57 40.68 -18.33
CA LEU A 779 9.90 40.23 -19.56
C LEU A 779 8.65 41.06 -19.87
N ALA A 780 7.83 41.35 -18.87
CA ALA A 780 6.62 42.15 -19.02
C ALA A 780 6.95 43.56 -19.54
N GLU A 781 7.99 44.21 -19.04
CA GLU A 781 8.46 45.51 -19.55
C GLU A 781 8.94 45.42 -21.00
N ALA A 782 9.75 44.40 -21.33
CA ALA A 782 10.27 44.22 -22.68
C ALA A 782 9.16 43.94 -23.71
N LEU A 783 8.20 43.06 -23.38
CA LEU A 783 7.05 42.75 -24.23
C LEU A 783 6.14 43.97 -24.41
N LYS A 784 5.91 44.75 -23.34
CA LYS A 784 5.17 46.02 -23.40
C LYS A 784 5.86 47.06 -24.29
N ALA A 785 7.20 47.04 -24.35
CA ALA A 785 7.99 47.87 -25.25
C ALA A 785 7.99 47.36 -26.72
N GLY A 786 7.27 46.27 -27.03
CA GLY A 786 7.12 45.73 -28.38
C GLY A 786 8.25 44.79 -28.81
N LYS A 787 9.14 44.37 -27.90
CA LYS A 787 10.18 43.39 -28.22
C LYS A 787 9.60 41.99 -28.40
N ALA A 788 10.20 41.20 -29.29
CA ALA A 788 9.89 39.78 -29.42
C ALA A 788 10.31 39.00 -28.16
N PHE A 789 9.61 37.93 -27.82
CA PHE A 789 9.87 37.14 -26.61
C PHE A 789 11.31 36.58 -26.59
N GLU A 790 11.80 36.10 -27.73
CA GLU A 790 13.15 35.56 -27.89
C GLU A 790 14.24 36.63 -27.72
N GLU A 791 13.93 37.90 -27.94
CA GLU A 791 14.83 39.02 -27.63
C GLU A 791 14.74 39.39 -26.14
N ALA A 792 13.52 39.42 -25.58
CA ALA A 792 13.28 39.76 -24.18
C ALA A 792 13.98 38.79 -23.22
N VAL A 793 13.96 37.49 -23.50
CA VAL A 793 14.64 36.47 -22.67
C VAL A 793 16.16 36.69 -22.61
N LYS A 794 16.79 37.25 -23.65
CA LYS A 794 18.25 37.53 -23.65
C LYS A 794 18.66 38.60 -22.64
N ALA A 795 17.72 39.39 -22.14
CA ALA A 795 17.97 40.38 -21.09
C ALA A 795 17.98 39.76 -19.68
N LEU A 796 17.58 38.49 -19.54
CA LEU A 796 17.58 37.77 -18.27
C LEU A 796 18.94 37.08 -18.06
N ASP A 797 19.51 37.27 -16.86
CA ASP A 797 20.74 36.58 -16.45
C ASP A 797 20.39 35.28 -15.71
N GLY A 798 20.97 34.15 -16.14
CA GLY A 798 20.84 32.86 -15.48
C GLY A 798 19.43 32.23 -15.45
N VAL A 799 18.51 32.66 -16.33
CA VAL A 799 17.16 32.08 -16.44
C VAL A 799 16.98 31.43 -17.81
N GLU A 800 16.87 30.10 -17.82
CA GLU A 800 16.65 29.33 -19.05
C GLU A 800 15.17 29.05 -19.27
N PHE A 801 14.70 29.34 -20.48
CA PHE A 801 13.35 29.02 -20.95
C PHE A 801 13.39 27.83 -21.88
N ASN A 802 12.52 26.86 -21.63
CA ASN A 802 12.31 25.70 -22.48
C ASN A 802 10.94 25.80 -23.13
N THR A 803 10.90 25.70 -24.47
CA THR A 803 9.65 25.60 -25.22
C THR A 803 9.20 24.15 -25.26
N THR A 804 7.94 23.91 -24.93
CA THR A 804 7.35 22.56 -24.92
C THR A 804 7.08 22.08 -26.34
N GLU A 805 6.98 20.76 -26.53
CA GLU A 805 6.23 20.22 -27.67
C GLU A 805 4.75 20.61 -27.54
N PRO A 806 3.96 20.59 -28.64
CA PRO A 806 2.52 20.78 -28.58
C PRO A 806 1.88 19.78 -27.61
N PHE A 807 1.02 20.28 -26.72
CA PHE A 807 0.34 19.46 -25.73
C PHE A 807 -1.15 19.80 -25.65
N THR A 808 -1.96 18.86 -25.17
CA THR A 808 -3.41 19.02 -25.03
C THR A 808 -3.83 18.96 -23.56
N ARG A 809 -5.10 19.25 -23.27
CA ARG A 809 -5.65 19.09 -21.91
C ARG A 809 -5.55 17.65 -21.38
N ASN A 810 -5.64 16.67 -22.28
CA ASN A 810 -5.60 15.25 -21.94
C ASN A 810 -4.17 14.71 -21.81
N GLN A 811 -3.18 15.44 -22.33
CA GLN A 811 -1.77 15.11 -22.27
C GLN A 811 -0.97 16.36 -21.88
N PRO A 812 -1.07 16.83 -20.63
CA PRO A 812 -0.35 18.01 -20.18
C PRO A 812 1.18 17.82 -20.16
N PRO A 813 1.95 18.91 -20.19
CA PRO A 813 3.41 18.83 -20.14
C PRO A 813 3.87 18.39 -18.75
N THR A 814 4.83 17.46 -18.70
CA THR A 814 5.43 17.00 -17.43
C THR A 814 6.56 17.90 -16.94
N SER A 815 7.08 18.78 -17.81
CA SER A 815 8.19 19.68 -17.51
C SER A 815 7.78 20.87 -16.64
N ILE A 816 6.48 21.22 -16.58
CA ILE A 816 5.97 22.37 -15.84
C ILE A 816 5.15 21.88 -14.64
N PRO A 817 5.48 22.30 -13.40
CA PRO A 817 4.70 21.99 -12.22
C PRO A 817 3.25 22.49 -12.32
N ASP A 818 2.33 21.79 -11.66
CA ASP A 818 0.91 22.15 -11.58
C ASP A 818 0.22 22.37 -12.95
N ALA A 819 0.21 21.30 -13.75
CA ALA A 819 -0.46 21.26 -15.04
C ALA A 819 -1.94 21.66 -14.98
N ARG A 820 -2.63 21.41 -13.87
CA ARG A 820 -4.05 21.75 -13.72
C ARG A 820 -4.25 23.26 -13.65
N ALA A 821 -3.46 23.95 -12.82
CA ALA A 821 -3.48 25.40 -12.78
C ALA A 821 -3.05 26.02 -14.12
N LEU A 822 -2.04 25.44 -14.77
CA LEU A 822 -1.57 25.88 -16.08
C LEU A 822 -2.71 25.84 -17.12
N LEU A 823 -3.32 24.67 -17.30
CA LEU A 823 -4.39 24.47 -18.29
C LEU A 823 -5.61 25.36 -18.02
N LYS A 824 -5.97 25.56 -16.73
CA LYS A 824 -7.05 26.47 -16.35
C LYS A 824 -6.77 27.89 -16.84
N THR A 825 -5.56 28.39 -16.65
CA THR A 825 -5.16 29.74 -17.08
C THR A 825 -5.01 29.85 -18.61
N LEU A 826 -4.40 28.85 -19.27
CA LEU A 826 -4.18 28.88 -20.72
C LEU A 826 -5.49 28.93 -21.52
N SER A 827 -6.56 28.32 -21.00
CA SER A 827 -7.85 28.27 -21.68
C SER A 827 -8.50 29.65 -21.89
N SER A 828 -8.13 30.65 -21.07
CA SER A 828 -8.74 31.98 -21.04
C SER A 828 -7.85 33.11 -21.58
N VAL A 829 -6.62 32.82 -22.02
CA VAL A 829 -5.67 33.82 -22.53
C VAL A 829 -5.37 33.66 -24.02
N ALA A 830 -4.99 34.76 -24.67
CA ALA A 830 -4.56 34.77 -26.08
C ALA A 830 -3.09 34.38 -26.25
N PRO A 831 -2.69 33.81 -27.40
CA PRO A 831 -1.28 33.64 -27.76
C PRO A 831 -0.50 34.95 -27.65
N GLY A 832 0.75 34.85 -27.23
CA GLY A 832 1.61 35.99 -26.96
C GLY A 832 1.48 36.58 -25.55
N THR A 833 0.64 35.99 -24.70
CA THR A 833 0.46 36.41 -23.31
C THR A 833 1.54 35.81 -22.39
N LEU A 834 2.20 36.67 -21.61
CA LEU A 834 2.98 36.26 -20.44
C LEU A 834 2.03 36.08 -19.26
N LEU A 835 2.02 34.89 -18.65
CA LEU A 835 1.20 34.60 -17.47
C LEU A 835 1.84 35.19 -16.21
N ASP A 836 1.01 35.52 -15.22
CA ASP A 836 1.48 35.81 -13.87
C ASP A 836 2.34 34.64 -13.33
N PRO A 837 3.37 34.90 -12.51
CA PRO A 837 4.22 33.84 -11.96
C PRO A 837 3.40 32.76 -11.26
N MET A 838 3.57 31.52 -11.70
CA MET A 838 2.85 30.38 -11.15
C MET A 838 3.64 29.77 -10.00
N GLU A 839 3.21 30.04 -8.76
CA GLU A 839 3.89 29.50 -7.58
C GLU A 839 3.68 27.99 -7.42
N HIS A 840 4.72 27.30 -6.96
CA HIS A 840 4.66 25.90 -6.55
C HIS A 840 5.53 25.66 -5.30
N GLY A 841 5.47 24.47 -4.71
CA GLY A 841 6.12 24.17 -3.43
C GLY A 841 7.67 24.33 -3.40
N GLN A 842 8.32 24.40 -4.56
CA GLN A 842 9.79 24.56 -4.68
C GLN A 842 10.23 25.92 -5.24
N GLY A 843 9.29 26.80 -5.60
CA GLY A 843 9.61 28.07 -6.26
C GLY A 843 8.43 28.61 -7.07
N ALA A 844 8.69 29.03 -8.30
CA ALA A 844 7.68 29.49 -9.24
C ALA A 844 8.11 29.27 -10.70
N SER A 845 7.10 29.16 -11.58
CA SER A 845 7.29 29.07 -13.03
C SER A 845 6.86 30.35 -13.71
N VAL A 846 7.68 30.84 -14.65
CA VAL A 846 7.34 31.95 -15.54
C VAL A 846 6.97 31.36 -16.89
N VAL A 847 5.76 31.60 -17.36
CA VAL A 847 5.19 30.91 -18.52
C VAL A 847 4.69 31.92 -19.56
N TYR A 848 5.10 31.71 -20.80
CA TYR A 848 4.66 32.47 -21.96
C TYR A 848 3.90 31.56 -22.93
N LEU A 849 2.68 31.94 -23.29
CA LEU A 849 1.88 31.19 -24.27
C LEU A 849 2.36 31.53 -25.68
N VAL A 850 3.07 30.60 -26.32
CA VAL A 850 3.61 30.76 -27.68
C VAL A 850 2.49 30.63 -28.71
N SER A 851 1.74 29.52 -28.65
CA SER A 851 0.62 29.30 -29.56
C SER A 851 -0.51 28.52 -28.90
N ARG A 852 -1.73 28.81 -29.35
CA ARG A 852 -2.93 28.02 -29.10
C ARG A 852 -3.54 27.70 -30.45
N THR A 853 -3.61 26.42 -30.78
CA THR A 853 -4.10 25.95 -32.07
C THR A 853 -5.38 25.17 -31.84
N LEU A 854 -6.48 25.66 -32.42
CA LEU A 854 -7.73 24.91 -32.46
C LEU A 854 -7.67 23.87 -33.57
N PRO A 855 -8.27 22.68 -33.37
CA PRO A 855 -8.36 21.66 -34.40
C PRO A 855 -9.19 22.13 -35.60
N SER A 856 -8.87 21.64 -36.80
CA SER A 856 -9.53 22.07 -38.04
C SER A 856 -11.03 21.72 -38.08
N ALA A 857 -11.80 22.44 -38.92
CA ALA A 857 -13.20 22.11 -39.17
C ALA A 857 -13.35 20.73 -39.82
N GLU A 858 -12.45 20.38 -40.74
CA GLU A 858 -12.41 19.07 -41.42
C GLU A 858 -12.24 17.93 -40.42
N ARG A 859 -11.30 18.05 -39.48
CA ARG A 859 -11.08 17.04 -38.43
C ARG A 859 -12.30 16.88 -37.51
N PHE A 860 -13.03 17.97 -37.24
CA PHE A 860 -14.28 17.86 -36.48
C PHE A 860 -15.35 17.10 -37.25
N GLU A 861 -15.50 17.33 -38.56
CA GLU A 861 -16.48 16.60 -39.35
C GLU A 861 -16.19 15.08 -39.38
N GLU A 862 -14.92 14.67 -39.34
CA GLU A 862 -14.51 13.26 -39.22
C GLU A 862 -14.90 12.63 -37.87
N GLU A 863 -14.85 13.40 -36.77
CA GLU A 863 -15.13 12.91 -35.41
C GLU A 863 -16.49 13.37 -34.85
N ARG A 864 -17.33 14.07 -35.64
CA ARG A 864 -18.53 14.76 -35.16
C ARG A 864 -19.47 13.83 -34.42
N GLU A 865 -19.79 12.68 -35.01
CA GLU A 865 -20.74 11.71 -34.44
C GLU A 865 -20.29 11.19 -33.07
N ARG A 866 -18.97 11.01 -32.89
CA ARG A 866 -18.37 10.62 -31.62
C ARG A 866 -18.58 11.72 -30.57
N PHE A 867 -18.28 12.98 -30.90
CA PHE A 867 -18.40 14.08 -29.96
C PHE A 867 -19.86 14.49 -29.68
N GLU A 868 -20.77 14.36 -30.64
CA GLU A 868 -22.21 14.48 -30.42
C GLU A 868 -22.72 13.40 -29.47
N SER A 869 -22.26 12.15 -29.64
CA SER A 869 -22.58 11.04 -28.74
C SER A 869 -22.03 11.27 -27.33
N MET A 870 -20.78 11.75 -27.22
CA MET A 870 -20.17 12.09 -25.93
C MET A 870 -20.90 13.25 -25.23
N ALA A 871 -21.22 14.31 -25.96
CA ALA A 871 -22.00 15.44 -25.46
C ALA A 871 -23.38 14.98 -24.98
N SER A 872 -24.03 14.10 -25.75
CA SER A 872 -25.36 13.57 -25.44
C SER A 872 -25.32 12.73 -24.19
N TRP A 873 -24.35 11.82 -24.10
CA TRP A 873 -24.13 11.01 -22.91
C TRP A 873 -23.84 11.88 -21.69
N SER A 874 -22.90 12.82 -21.78
CA SER A 874 -22.54 13.72 -20.67
C SER A 874 -23.75 14.52 -20.19
N LYS A 875 -24.54 15.08 -21.10
CA LYS A 875 -25.72 15.89 -20.77
C LYS A 875 -26.84 15.03 -20.18
N ARG A 876 -27.10 13.84 -20.74
CA ARG A 876 -28.08 12.88 -20.21
C ARG A 876 -27.69 12.40 -18.81
N SER A 877 -26.43 12.08 -18.59
CA SER A 877 -25.90 11.69 -17.28
C SER A 877 -26.01 12.83 -16.27
N ALA A 878 -25.72 14.07 -16.65
CA ALA A 878 -25.87 15.23 -15.78
C ALA A 878 -27.33 15.45 -15.34
N VAL A 879 -28.28 15.35 -16.28
CA VAL A 879 -29.72 15.48 -15.97
C VAL A 879 -30.20 14.38 -15.04
N VAL A 880 -29.77 13.12 -15.25
CA VAL A 880 -30.11 12.01 -14.36
C VAL A 880 -29.49 12.20 -12.97
N GLN A 881 -28.25 12.67 -12.90
CA GLN A 881 -27.56 12.92 -11.63
C GLN A 881 -28.25 14.04 -10.83
N GLU A 882 -28.57 15.17 -11.46
CA GLU A 882 -29.35 16.25 -10.83
C GLU A 882 -30.70 15.73 -10.34
N PHE A 883 -31.34 14.88 -11.13
CA PHE A 883 -32.60 14.24 -10.76
C PHE A 883 -32.45 13.32 -9.54
N TYR A 884 -31.38 12.52 -9.46
CA TYR A 884 -31.09 11.71 -8.27
C TYR A 884 -30.82 12.54 -7.03
N GLU A 885 -30.04 13.61 -7.14
CA GLU A 885 -29.74 14.52 -6.03
C GLU A 885 -31.01 15.19 -5.50
N LYS A 886 -31.91 15.58 -6.40
CA LYS A 886 -33.24 16.07 -6.05
C LYS A 886 -34.03 15.01 -5.29
N LEU A 887 -34.12 13.78 -5.82
CA LEU A 887 -34.85 12.69 -5.14
C LEU A 887 -34.25 12.38 -3.76
N GLU A 888 -32.93 12.36 -3.63
CA GLU A 888 -32.26 12.15 -2.35
C GLU A 888 -32.66 13.21 -1.33
N LYS A 889 -32.61 14.49 -1.72
CA LYS A 889 -33.04 15.62 -0.88
C LYS A 889 -34.53 15.53 -0.51
N ASP A 890 -35.39 15.27 -1.49
CA ASP A 890 -36.85 15.20 -1.31
C ASP A 890 -37.25 14.00 -0.44
N SER A 891 -36.46 12.93 -0.45
CA SER A 891 -36.74 11.72 0.32
C SER A 891 -36.58 11.87 1.83
N ALA A 892 -35.80 12.86 2.29
CA ALA A 892 -35.45 13.05 3.70
C ALA A 892 -35.09 11.71 4.40
N THR A 893 -34.26 10.90 3.75
CA THR A 893 -33.93 9.55 4.22
C THR A 893 -33.21 9.61 5.57
N VAL A 894 -33.66 8.81 6.54
CA VAL A 894 -32.96 8.59 7.82
C VAL A 894 -32.74 7.09 7.98
N LEU A 895 -31.49 6.65 8.16
CA LEU A 895 -31.16 5.25 8.42
C LEU A 895 -30.75 5.03 9.87
N ASN A 896 -31.08 3.85 10.40
CA ASN A 896 -30.64 3.37 11.71
C ASN A 896 -29.46 2.38 11.56
N GLU A 897 -28.78 2.08 12.66
CA GLU A 897 -27.79 0.99 12.68
C GLU A 897 -28.41 -0.38 12.36
N PRO A 898 -27.71 -1.27 11.64
CA PRO A 898 -26.33 -1.13 11.14
C PRO A 898 -26.20 -0.45 9.76
N TRP A 899 -27.30 -0.07 9.12
CA TRP A 899 -27.30 0.44 7.74
C TRP A 899 -26.62 1.80 7.60
N LYS A 900 -26.77 2.64 8.64
CA LYS A 900 -26.14 3.95 8.72
C LYS A 900 -24.61 3.85 8.67
N SER A 901 -24.01 3.06 9.55
CA SER A 901 -22.55 2.87 9.58
C SER A 901 -21.98 2.22 8.32
N MET A 902 -22.75 1.41 7.59
CA MET A 902 -22.32 0.89 6.28
C MET A 902 -22.25 2.00 5.22
N LEU A 903 -23.25 2.89 5.18
CA LEU A 903 -23.27 4.01 4.24
C LEU A 903 -22.17 5.03 4.53
N GLU A 904 -21.90 5.31 5.81
CA GLU A 904 -20.86 6.26 6.24
C GLU A 904 -19.45 5.80 5.87
N ARG A 905 -19.13 4.51 6.01
CA ARG A 905 -17.84 3.91 5.59
C ARG A 905 -17.49 4.13 4.10
N ARG A 906 -18.49 4.29 3.23
CA ARG A 906 -18.27 4.64 1.81
C ARG A 906 -17.61 6.01 1.65
N ASN A 907 -17.97 6.96 2.49
CA ASN A 907 -17.52 8.35 2.38
C ASN A 907 -16.10 8.57 2.92
N GLU A 908 -15.59 7.63 3.71
CA GLU A 908 -14.22 7.63 4.25
C GLU A 908 -13.18 7.13 3.24
N GLY A 909 -13.61 6.37 2.21
CA GLY A 909 -12.73 5.67 1.25
C GLY A 909 -12.56 6.26 -0.15
N ARG A 910 -13.16 7.42 -0.49
CA ARG A 910 -12.94 8.07 -1.81
C ARG A 910 -12.76 9.58 -1.71
N PRO A 911 -11.65 10.15 -2.24
CA PRO A 911 -11.66 11.57 -2.58
C PRO A 911 -12.76 11.79 -3.63
N ARG A 912 -13.68 12.73 -3.39
CA ARG A 912 -14.56 13.25 -4.44
C ARG A 912 -13.65 13.69 -5.59
N ARG A 913 -13.70 12.97 -6.71
CA ARG A 913 -12.99 13.33 -7.94
C ARG A 913 -13.67 14.51 -8.60
#